data_AF-A0A8R7PU80-F1
#
_entry.id   AF-A0A8R7PU80-F1
#
_cell.length_a   1.000
_cell.length_b   1.000
_cell.length_c   1.000
_cell.angle_alpha   90.00
_cell.angle_beta   90.00
_cell.angle_gamma   90.00
#
_symmetry.space_group_name_H-M   'P 1'
#
loop_
_entity.id
_entity.type
_entity.pdbx_description
1 polymer ?
#
loop_
_entity_poly.entity_id
_entity_poly.type
_entity_poly.pdbx_seq_one_letter_code
_entity_poly.pdbx_strand_id
1 'polypeptide(L)'
;MRSNPNLLEFVGADALFLDTTYCNPKFTFPSQEESLEYVVNTIKQVKEESGAAGERVLCLIATYVVGKERILLEVARRCGCAIHVDSRKMEILTVLGFGGEKEVFTEDASATDVHVIGWNILGETWPYFRPNFVKMKEIMVERGYTKVVGFVPTGWMYETKKERFAVRVKDSLKIHLVPYSEHSSYDELRDYVKFLHPKRVIPTVGVDGGKLDGKEAIALQKHFVGLVDETANKHEFLMAFNRRSAHASLSHEDVLAKCCREQDGEEFASLPENNSVSELPDNLEIKITEGMKKELSDFLPSWVNQDQIQGLLMSSGGDVVQSASAFFERERDFFEEANGSNNEKPKSVEIRTSDLGSSADTSSQQEVPSFSQKPMEHSAKLVNLTPVRMKSNQTKKERKRGSSTVSKSKKKGKSTASTEAGGPKQPTITNYFGRATAAASKSESANKVTVDPHQNNGENNNQSMDIVESHKQGVNQLLQIVDGSMSRESAISLLEKTKGDVNVAVDMFYSKIQNNKVPDSDKSIVPQNTQNEMIDKYDNTNMVHNSSQATPKMQNLYVQTSVAQADLMNISLPVEKYRPIEHACWTAGQPAPYLHLARTFDLVEREKGKIKTTAMLCNMFRSLLALSPDDVLPAVYLCTNKISPDHENVELNIGGSLVISAMEESLGTSKSKIHEMYKTYGDLGDVAQECRQNQTLLAPPRPLSVRDVYSTLRKLSAISGGGSAGRRKILVLHLIRSCREMEMKFLVRTLVRNLRIGAMMKTILPALAHAIVLHEKCSTGPVVSLEGVKSQLQSLSTEVTEAYNVIPNMDLLVPSLLCEGATFAASSLAMVPGTPIPPMLARITNGVTQALKLFHGRAFTCEYKYDGQRAQIHRLTDGSVQIFSRQMKDSTSRFPDLVNMIKELCNSEVASFILDAEVVGIDRNKGNRLMSFQELSSRERGSKNSSIAIQNIKVDICVFVFDIMFCNGQRLLDNPLRQRRSYIHDLFQEKPAYLELAQQLTVEEDEASIDNSSTLHRMSSFFEKACQSSCEGIMLKTLDIDAGYSASKRCDSWLKVKRDYVEGLGDSLDLVPIGAWYGNGRKAGWYSPFLMACYNPESEEFQSVCRVMSGFSDDFYKEMKEFYSGEKILPKKPVYYKTDEQPELWFTAEQVWEIQGADLTLSPVHHAAIGTVHPSRGISVRMPRHIRCVPDRSPEDCSTAADVASMFRAQTRKMEVSSNGPGASHQ
;
A
#
# COMPACT_ATOMS: atom_id res chain seq x y z
N MET A 1 -38.10 -33.12 16.19
CA MET A 1 -37.38 -32.60 17.37
C MET A 1 -37.90 -33.26 18.65
N ARG A 2 -39.10 -32.94 19.13
CA ARG A 2 -39.66 -33.41 20.43
C ARG A 2 -39.75 -34.93 20.63
N SER A 3 -39.62 -35.73 19.58
CA SER A 3 -39.66 -37.20 19.59
C SER A 3 -38.29 -37.88 19.46
N ASN A 4 -37.18 -37.13 19.42
CA ASN A 4 -35.84 -37.70 19.34
C ASN A 4 -35.23 -37.82 20.75
N PRO A 5 -35.00 -39.03 21.28
CA PRO A 5 -34.51 -39.21 22.65
C PRO A 5 -33.15 -38.54 22.88
N ASN A 6 -32.25 -38.59 21.89
CA ASN A 6 -30.93 -38.00 21.97
C ASN A 6 -30.95 -36.46 22.05
N LEU A 7 -32.07 -35.80 21.69
CA LEU A 7 -32.22 -34.35 21.84
C LEU A 7 -32.85 -33.94 23.18
N LEU A 8 -33.49 -34.88 23.90
CA LEU A 8 -34.07 -34.61 25.22
C LEU A 8 -32.97 -34.47 26.29
N GLU A 9 -31.82 -35.13 26.12
CA GLU A 9 -30.64 -35.01 26.99
C GLU A 9 -29.99 -33.62 26.99
N PHE A 10 -30.30 -32.77 26.00
CA PHE A 10 -29.75 -31.41 25.86
C PHE A 10 -30.71 -30.30 26.29
N VAL A 11 -31.87 -30.64 26.86
CA VAL A 11 -32.79 -29.64 27.44
C VAL A 11 -32.16 -29.07 28.72
N GLY A 12 -32.00 -27.74 28.78
CA GLY A 12 -31.28 -27.04 29.86
C GLY A 12 -29.76 -26.86 29.64
N ALA A 13 -29.25 -27.13 28.44
CA ALA A 13 -27.81 -27.09 28.15
C ALA A 13 -27.12 -25.74 28.46
N ASP A 14 -25.85 -25.81 28.90
CA ASP A 14 -25.08 -24.63 29.32
C ASP A 14 -24.75 -23.61 28.22
N ALA A 15 -24.66 -24.06 26.97
CA ALA A 15 -24.50 -23.20 25.81
C ALA A 15 -24.97 -23.89 24.53
N LEU A 16 -25.69 -23.15 23.68
CA LEU A 16 -26.10 -23.60 22.35
C LEU A 16 -25.38 -22.79 21.27
N PHE A 17 -24.46 -23.43 20.57
CA PHE A 17 -23.81 -22.87 19.39
C PHE A 17 -24.77 -22.99 18.20
N LEU A 18 -25.22 -21.84 17.65
CA LEU A 18 -26.32 -21.79 16.70
C LEU A 18 -25.88 -21.12 15.39
N ASP A 19 -26.19 -21.77 14.27
CA ASP A 19 -26.04 -21.17 12.95
C ASP A 19 -27.07 -20.05 12.76
N THR A 20 -26.57 -18.82 12.80
CA THR A 20 -27.38 -17.60 12.75
C THR A 20 -27.53 -17.01 11.33
N THR A 21 -27.24 -17.77 10.27
CA THR A 21 -27.31 -17.30 8.86
C THR A 21 -28.63 -16.60 8.51
N TYR A 22 -29.78 -17.10 9.01
CA TYR A 22 -31.10 -16.49 8.81
C TYR A 22 -31.74 -15.97 10.11
N CYS A 23 -30.93 -15.59 11.10
CA CYS A 23 -31.40 -15.03 12.37
C CYS A 23 -31.87 -13.56 12.23
N ASN A 24 -32.92 -13.34 11.42
CA ASN A 24 -33.61 -12.06 11.30
C ASN A 24 -35.09 -12.27 10.96
N PRO A 25 -36.06 -11.54 11.57
CA PRO A 25 -37.50 -11.70 11.33
C PRO A 25 -37.99 -11.63 9.87
N LYS A 26 -37.18 -11.08 8.95
CA LYS A 26 -37.52 -11.06 7.52
C LYS A 26 -37.36 -12.42 6.81
N PHE A 27 -36.64 -13.37 7.41
CA PHE A 27 -36.32 -14.68 6.82
C PHE A 27 -37.23 -15.80 7.34
N THR A 28 -38.53 -15.59 7.18
CA THR A 28 -39.61 -16.52 7.53
C THR A 28 -40.18 -17.17 6.26
N PHE A 29 -39.36 -18.01 5.63
CA PHE A 29 -39.70 -18.73 4.39
C PHE A 29 -40.55 -19.99 4.67
N PRO A 30 -41.36 -20.46 3.70
CA PRO A 30 -42.10 -21.72 3.79
C PRO A 30 -41.20 -22.92 4.07
N SER A 31 -41.81 -24.01 4.54
CA SER A 31 -41.10 -25.25 4.84
C SER A 31 -40.34 -25.79 3.63
N GLN A 32 -39.28 -26.57 3.88
CA GLN A 32 -38.57 -27.27 2.80
C GLN A 32 -39.53 -28.13 1.97
N GLU A 33 -40.50 -28.77 2.61
CA GLU A 33 -41.48 -29.64 1.96
C GLU A 33 -42.44 -28.86 1.03
N GLU A 34 -43.01 -27.74 1.47
CA GLU A 34 -43.84 -26.87 0.61
C GLU A 34 -43.05 -26.35 -0.61
N SER A 35 -41.76 -26.04 -0.43
CA SER A 35 -40.89 -25.58 -1.52
C SER A 35 -40.53 -26.70 -2.50
N LEU A 36 -40.31 -27.92 -2.02
CA LEU A 36 -40.09 -29.10 -2.85
C LEU A 36 -41.34 -29.45 -3.65
N GLU A 37 -42.50 -29.46 -2.98
CA GLU A 37 -43.80 -29.75 -3.60
C GLU A 37 -44.15 -28.72 -4.68
N TYR A 38 -43.86 -27.43 -4.45
CA TYR A 38 -43.99 -26.38 -5.47
C TYR A 38 -43.12 -26.65 -6.70
N VAL A 39 -41.84 -26.98 -6.53
CA VAL A 39 -40.93 -27.27 -7.65
C VAL A 39 -41.38 -28.52 -8.42
N VAL A 40 -41.69 -29.61 -7.71
CA VAL A 40 -42.13 -30.88 -8.30
C VAL A 40 -43.43 -30.71 -9.09
N ASN A 41 -44.44 -30.04 -8.52
CA ASN A 41 -45.72 -29.84 -9.20
C ASN A 41 -45.59 -28.87 -10.37
N THR A 42 -44.73 -27.84 -10.27
CA THR A 42 -44.43 -26.96 -11.42
C THR A 42 -43.76 -27.76 -12.55
N ILE A 43 -42.80 -28.63 -12.26
CA ILE A 43 -42.14 -29.47 -13.29
C ILE A 43 -43.15 -30.44 -13.92
N LYS A 44 -44.00 -31.10 -13.14
CA LYS A 44 -45.05 -32.00 -13.65
C LYS A 44 -46.03 -31.28 -14.56
N GLN A 45 -46.60 -30.17 -14.09
CA GLN A 45 -47.52 -29.34 -14.87
C GLN A 45 -46.88 -28.88 -16.18
N VAL A 46 -45.63 -28.39 -16.14
CA VAL A 46 -44.92 -27.95 -17.33
C VAL A 46 -44.69 -29.10 -18.33
N LYS A 47 -44.39 -30.31 -17.85
CA LYS A 47 -44.27 -31.50 -18.71
C LYS A 47 -45.60 -31.91 -19.32
N GLU A 48 -46.68 -31.95 -18.54
CA GLU A 48 -48.03 -32.25 -19.03
C GLU A 48 -48.53 -31.24 -20.07
N GLU A 49 -48.41 -29.94 -19.79
CA GLU A 49 -48.71 -28.85 -20.74
C GLU A 49 -47.91 -29.00 -22.04
N SER A 50 -46.62 -29.35 -21.94
CA SER A 50 -45.74 -29.49 -23.10
C SER A 50 -46.08 -30.69 -23.98
N GLY A 51 -46.44 -31.82 -23.37
CA GLY A 51 -46.87 -33.03 -24.09
C GLY A 51 -48.19 -32.81 -24.84
N ALA A 52 -49.10 -32.02 -24.28
CA ALA A 52 -50.35 -31.64 -24.95
C ALA A 52 -50.14 -30.63 -26.09
N ALA A 53 -49.12 -29.76 -26.01
CA ALA A 53 -48.84 -28.71 -26.99
C ALA A 53 -47.80 -29.10 -28.07
N GLY A 54 -47.08 -30.22 -27.91
CA GLY A 54 -45.95 -30.59 -28.77
C GLY A 54 -44.69 -29.75 -28.57
N GLU A 55 -44.59 -29.03 -27.45
CA GLU A 55 -43.43 -28.19 -27.09
C GLU A 55 -42.32 -29.03 -26.44
N ARG A 56 -41.04 -28.70 -26.70
CA ARG A 56 -39.92 -29.25 -25.92
C ARG A 56 -39.54 -28.24 -24.85
N VAL A 57 -39.72 -28.58 -23.57
CA VAL A 57 -39.38 -27.68 -22.45
C VAL A 57 -38.15 -28.17 -21.70
N LEU A 58 -37.26 -27.23 -21.37
CA LEU A 58 -36.07 -27.49 -20.55
C LEU A 58 -36.28 -26.94 -19.14
N CYS A 59 -36.14 -27.80 -18.12
CA CYS A 59 -36.16 -27.40 -16.72
C CYS A 59 -34.72 -27.21 -16.22
N LEU A 60 -34.38 -26.01 -15.75
CA LEU A 60 -33.05 -25.67 -15.25
C LEU A 60 -33.09 -25.46 -13.74
N ILE A 61 -32.33 -26.22 -12.95
CA ILE A 61 -32.24 -26.05 -11.49
C ILE A 61 -30.89 -25.42 -11.14
N ALA A 62 -30.91 -24.19 -10.65
CA ALA A 62 -29.71 -23.51 -10.20
C ALA A 62 -29.23 -24.05 -8.84
N THR A 63 -27.95 -24.44 -8.76
CA THR A 63 -27.32 -24.89 -7.51
C THR A 63 -25.96 -24.24 -7.28
N TYR A 64 -25.44 -24.40 -6.06
CA TYR A 64 -24.07 -24.08 -5.71
C TYR A 64 -23.17 -25.32 -5.93
N VAL A 65 -21.86 -25.17 -5.70
CA VAL A 65 -20.89 -26.26 -5.78
C VAL A 65 -21.30 -27.43 -4.86
N VAL A 66 -21.71 -27.12 -3.62
CA VAL A 66 -22.32 -28.04 -2.65
C VAL A 66 -23.55 -27.34 -2.05
N GLY A 67 -24.62 -28.09 -1.82
CA GLY A 67 -25.91 -27.61 -1.32
C GLY A 67 -27.02 -27.71 -2.37
N LYS A 68 -28.26 -27.93 -1.90
CA LYS A 68 -29.49 -28.15 -2.69
C LYS A 68 -29.65 -29.55 -3.28
N GLU A 69 -28.80 -30.50 -2.92
CA GLU A 69 -28.88 -31.89 -3.37
C GLU A 69 -30.24 -32.52 -3.03
N ARG A 70 -30.85 -32.16 -1.89
CA ARG A 70 -32.20 -32.61 -1.51
C ARG A 70 -33.28 -32.23 -2.53
N ILE A 71 -33.19 -31.06 -3.17
CA ILE A 71 -34.12 -30.69 -4.26
C ILE A 71 -33.92 -31.62 -5.45
N LEU A 72 -32.67 -31.87 -5.84
CA LEU A 72 -32.36 -32.69 -7.01
C LEU A 72 -32.86 -34.13 -6.82
N LEU A 73 -32.51 -34.74 -5.69
CA LEU A 73 -32.93 -36.10 -5.34
C LEU A 73 -34.46 -36.25 -5.33
N GLU A 74 -35.17 -35.26 -4.77
CA GLU A 74 -36.63 -35.34 -4.63
C GLU A 74 -37.38 -35.00 -5.92
N VAL A 75 -36.85 -34.11 -6.77
CA VAL A 75 -37.33 -33.91 -8.14
C VAL A 75 -37.17 -35.20 -8.93
N ALA A 76 -35.99 -35.81 -8.94
CA ALA A 76 -35.78 -37.08 -9.64
C ALA A 76 -36.74 -38.19 -9.15
N ARG A 77 -36.89 -38.32 -7.82
CA ARG A 77 -37.76 -39.32 -7.19
C ARG A 77 -39.25 -39.09 -7.44
N ARG A 78 -39.76 -37.84 -7.34
CA ARG A 78 -41.20 -37.54 -7.50
C ARG A 78 -41.63 -37.31 -8.95
N CYS A 79 -40.72 -36.90 -9.83
CA CYS A 79 -40.98 -36.73 -11.27
C CYS A 79 -40.60 -37.96 -12.11
N GLY A 80 -39.86 -38.93 -11.54
CA GLY A 80 -39.54 -40.20 -12.20
C GLY A 80 -38.55 -40.05 -13.37
N CYS A 81 -37.61 -39.10 -13.27
CA CYS A 81 -36.63 -38.82 -14.32
C CYS A 81 -35.21 -38.63 -13.76
N ALA A 82 -34.20 -39.05 -14.53
CA ALA A 82 -32.81 -38.70 -14.25
C ALA A 82 -32.60 -37.18 -14.37
N ILE A 83 -31.54 -36.67 -13.73
CA ILE A 83 -31.17 -35.25 -13.76
C ILE A 83 -29.77 -35.10 -14.37
N HIS A 84 -29.64 -34.21 -15.35
CA HIS A 84 -28.36 -33.94 -15.98
C HIS A 84 -27.49 -33.05 -15.09
N VAL A 85 -26.23 -33.44 -14.90
CA VAL A 85 -25.18 -32.70 -14.20
C VAL A 85 -23.91 -32.67 -15.05
N ASP A 86 -23.07 -31.65 -14.89
CA ASP A 86 -21.72 -31.68 -15.49
C ASP A 86 -20.79 -32.64 -14.74
N SER A 87 -19.70 -33.07 -15.36
CA SER A 87 -18.74 -34.04 -14.80
C SER A 87 -18.19 -33.62 -13.45
N ARG A 88 -17.98 -32.31 -13.24
CA ARG A 88 -17.47 -31.76 -11.97
C ARG A 88 -18.52 -31.86 -10.86
N LYS A 89 -19.80 -31.60 -11.15
CA LYS A 89 -20.89 -31.80 -10.19
C LYS A 89 -21.16 -33.29 -9.97
N MET A 90 -20.94 -34.15 -10.98
CA MET A 90 -20.99 -35.61 -10.84
C MET A 90 -19.92 -36.14 -9.88
N GLU A 91 -18.67 -35.70 -10.00
CA GLU A 91 -17.59 -36.02 -9.04
C GLU A 91 -17.97 -35.63 -7.61
N ILE A 92 -18.50 -34.41 -7.42
CA ILE A 92 -18.94 -33.91 -6.10
C ILE A 92 -20.08 -34.78 -5.55
N LEU A 93 -21.10 -35.09 -6.36
CA LEU A 93 -22.22 -35.95 -5.95
C LEU A 93 -21.73 -37.37 -5.62
N THR A 94 -20.72 -37.88 -6.33
CA THR A 94 -20.08 -39.18 -6.05
C THR A 94 -19.40 -39.17 -4.69
N VAL A 95 -18.59 -38.14 -4.38
CA VAL A 95 -17.93 -37.97 -3.07
C VAL A 95 -18.94 -37.81 -1.93
N LEU A 96 -20.09 -37.18 -2.19
CA LEU A 96 -21.19 -37.05 -1.22
C LEU A 96 -22.04 -38.33 -1.07
N GLY A 97 -21.71 -39.43 -1.75
CA GLY A 97 -22.41 -40.71 -1.67
C GLY A 97 -23.66 -40.82 -2.55
N PHE A 98 -23.90 -39.88 -3.47
CA PHE A 98 -25.06 -39.84 -4.36
C PHE A 98 -24.80 -40.33 -5.79
N GLY A 99 -23.54 -40.58 -6.17
CA GLY A 99 -23.15 -40.99 -7.54
C GLY A 99 -23.02 -42.50 -7.78
N GLY A 100 -23.22 -43.36 -6.78
CA GLY A 100 -22.79 -44.77 -6.84
C GLY A 100 -23.81 -45.81 -7.33
N GLU A 101 -25.07 -45.76 -6.88
CA GLU A 101 -25.96 -46.95 -6.91
C GLU A 101 -27.41 -46.70 -7.35
N LYS A 102 -27.75 -45.50 -7.83
CA LYS A 102 -29.09 -45.19 -8.37
C LYS A 102 -28.96 -44.29 -9.60
N GLU A 103 -29.73 -44.59 -10.65
CA GLU A 103 -29.78 -43.87 -11.95
C GLU A 103 -30.43 -42.46 -11.86
N VAL A 104 -30.10 -41.71 -10.81
CA VAL A 104 -30.69 -40.41 -10.48
C VAL A 104 -30.01 -39.27 -11.23
N PHE A 105 -28.71 -39.40 -11.52
CA PHE A 105 -27.90 -38.39 -12.19
C PHE A 105 -27.28 -38.95 -13.47
N THR A 106 -27.11 -38.10 -14.47
CA THR A 106 -26.46 -38.45 -15.74
C THR A 106 -25.58 -37.30 -16.26
N GLU A 107 -24.44 -37.64 -16.86
CA GLU A 107 -23.62 -36.67 -17.60
C GLU A 107 -24.13 -36.45 -19.03
N ASP A 108 -25.02 -37.32 -19.54
CA ASP A 108 -25.66 -37.16 -20.84
C ASP A 108 -26.78 -36.12 -20.78
N ALA A 109 -26.53 -34.95 -21.39
CA ALA A 109 -27.47 -33.86 -21.51
C ALA A 109 -28.72 -34.18 -22.37
N SER A 110 -28.67 -35.24 -23.19
CA SER A 110 -29.77 -35.66 -24.07
C SER A 110 -30.72 -36.69 -23.41
N ALA A 111 -30.27 -37.38 -22.36
CA ALA A 111 -31.03 -38.40 -21.64
C ALA A 111 -32.16 -37.83 -20.75
N THR A 112 -32.20 -36.51 -20.52
CA THR A 112 -33.22 -35.86 -19.69
C THR A 112 -33.41 -34.39 -20.08
N ASP A 113 -34.56 -33.83 -19.71
CA ASP A 113 -34.96 -32.43 -19.84
C ASP A 113 -34.89 -31.64 -18.52
N VAL A 114 -34.36 -32.24 -17.45
CA VAL A 114 -34.11 -31.58 -16.15
C VAL A 114 -32.60 -31.48 -15.91
N HIS A 115 -32.04 -30.27 -16.04
CA HIS A 115 -30.60 -30.02 -16.01
C HIS A 115 -30.21 -29.14 -14.82
N VAL A 116 -29.09 -29.46 -14.16
CA VAL A 116 -28.47 -28.64 -13.11
C VAL A 116 -27.49 -27.66 -13.73
N ILE A 117 -27.53 -26.42 -13.24
CA ILE A 117 -26.63 -25.35 -13.70
C ILE A 117 -26.09 -24.54 -12.52
N GLY A 118 -24.94 -23.89 -12.75
CA GLY A 118 -24.37 -22.94 -11.80
C GLY A 118 -25.28 -21.72 -11.55
N TRP A 119 -25.34 -21.28 -10.30
CA TRP A 119 -26.21 -20.18 -9.84
C TRP A 119 -26.24 -18.93 -10.75
N ASN A 120 -25.07 -18.49 -11.20
CA ASN A 120 -24.86 -17.29 -12.01
C ASN A 120 -25.44 -17.38 -13.43
N ILE A 121 -25.89 -18.56 -13.89
CA ILE A 121 -26.43 -18.76 -15.23
C ILE A 121 -27.88 -18.25 -15.33
N LEU A 122 -28.70 -18.38 -14.27
CA LEU A 122 -30.08 -17.87 -14.26
C LEU A 122 -30.18 -16.38 -13.86
N GLY A 123 -29.17 -15.81 -13.21
CA GLY A 123 -29.17 -14.40 -12.84
C GLY A 123 -28.13 -14.02 -11.80
N GLU A 124 -28.12 -12.74 -11.45
CA GLU A 124 -27.22 -12.15 -10.45
C GLU A 124 -28.02 -11.53 -9.30
N THR A 125 -27.42 -11.54 -8.10
CA THR A 125 -28.03 -11.03 -6.87
C THR A 125 -27.21 -9.88 -6.28
N TRP A 126 -27.60 -8.61 -6.54
CA TRP A 126 -27.50 -7.44 -5.65
C TRP A 126 -27.92 -6.14 -6.38
N PRO A 127 -28.65 -5.20 -5.75
CA PRO A 127 -29.39 -5.32 -4.49
C PRO A 127 -30.71 -6.11 -4.63
N TYR A 128 -31.12 -6.43 -5.86
CA TYR A 128 -32.25 -7.31 -6.20
C TYR A 128 -31.82 -8.33 -7.25
N PHE A 129 -32.57 -9.42 -7.43
CA PHE A 129 -32.27 -10.41 -8.47
C PHE A 129 -32.53 -9.87 -9.87
N ARG A 130 -31.52 -10.00 -10.73
CA ARG A 130 -31.59 -9.65 -12.15
C ARG A 130 -31.60 -10.95 -12.98
N PRO A 131 -32.74 -11.31 -13.60
CA PRO A 131 -32.85 -12.55 -14.37
C PRO A 131 -32.01 -12.49 -15.67
N ASN A 132 -31.19 -13.51 -15.91
CA ASN A 132 -30.37 -13.64 -17.11
C ASN A 132 -31.11 -14.41 -18.23
N PHE A 133 -32.18 -13.80 -18.72
CA PHE A 133 -32.96 -14.35 -19.84
C PHE A 133 -32.14 -14.49 -21.14
N VAL A 134 -31.02 -13.77 -21.29
CA VAL A 134 -30.14 -13.89 -22.46
C VAL A 134 -29.45 -15.25 -22.44
N LYS A 135 -28.78 -15.61 -21.34
CA LYS A 135 -28.10 -16.90 -21.21
C LYS A 135 -29.07 -18.09 -21.23
N MET A 136 -30.27 -17.93 -20.66
CA MET A 136 -31.33 -18.95 -20.80
C MET A 136 -31.76 -19.13 -22.27
N LYS A 137 -31.88 -18.06 -23.06
CA LYS A 137 -32.23 -18.14 -24.48
C LYS A 137 -31.13 -18.80 -25.32
N GLU A 138 -29.86 -18.54 -24.99
CA GLU A 138 -28.73 -19.24 -25.61
C GLU A 138 -28.81 -20.75 -25.35
N ILE A 139 -28.98 -21.17 -24.09
CA ILE A 139 -29.10 -22.59 -23.72
C ILE A 139 -30.34 -23.24 -24.38
N MET A 140 -31.46 -22.50 -24.46
CA MET A 140 -32.68 -22.94 -25.14
C MET A 140 -32.41 -23.30 -26.61
N VAL A 141 -31.75 -22.40 -27.34
CA VAL A 141 -31.46 -22.55 -28.77
C VAL A 141 -30.38 -23.61 -28.99
N GLU A 142 -29.30 -23.58 -28.22
CA GLU A 142 -28.17 -24.53 -28.26
C GLU A 142 -28.64 -25.98 -28.07
N ARG A 143 -29.54 -26.21 -27.10
CA ARG A 143 -30.08 -27.55 -26.81
C ARG A 143 -31.39 -27.87 -27.57
N GLY A 144 -31.86 -26.95 -28.42
CA GLY A 144 -33.01 -27.12 -29.32
C GLY A 144 -34.38 -27.22 -28.64
N TYR A 145 -34.57 -26.60 -27.48
CA TYR A 145 -35.86 -26.54 -26.77
C TYR A 145 -36.67 -25.32 -27.24
N THR A 146 -37.99 -25.36 -27.08
CA THR A 146 -38.88 -24.23 -27.45
C THR A 146 -39.17 -23.29 -26.28
N LYS A 147 -38.95 -23.75 -25.04
CA LYS A 147 -39.30 -23.08 -23.78
C LYS A 147 -38.35 -23.49 -22.67
N VAL A 148 -38.08 -22.61 -21.71
CA VAL A 148 -37.20 -22.90 -20.56
C VAL A 148 -37.82 -22.43 -19.26
N VAL A 149 -37.79 -23.29 -18.24
CA VAL A 149 -38.25 -23.01 -16.88
C VAL A 149 -37.09 -23.17 -15.91
N GLY A 150 -36.57 -22.05 -15.41
CA GLY A 150 -35.51 -22.00 -14.41
C GLY A 150 -36.07 -21.98 -12.98
N PHE A 151 -35.40 -22.67 -12.06
CA PHE A 151 -35.67 -22.65 -10.63
C PHE A 151 -34.44 -22.14 -9.88
N VAL A 152 -34.65 -21.19 -8.95
CA VAL A 152 -33.60 -20.48 -8.21
C VAL A 152 -33.85 -20.66 -6.71
N PRO A 153 -33.34 -21.73 -6.07
CA PRO A 153 -33.62 -22.05 -4.67
C PRO A 153 -32.74 -21.27 -3.67
N THR A 154 -33.30 -20.26 -3.00
CA THR A 154 -32.56 -19.42 -2.04
C THR A 154 -33.44 -18.78 -0.97
N GLY A 155 -32.96 -18.77 0.28
CA GLY A 155 -33.59 -18.05 1.40
C GLY A 155 -33.35 -16.53 1.40
N TRP A 156 -32.35 -16.04 0.66
CA TRP A 156 -31.94 -14.62 0.65
C TRP A 156 -32.93 -13.66 0.00
N MET A 157 -33.95 -14.18 -0.68
CA MET A 157 -34.79 -13.46 -1.64
C MET A 157 -36.25 -13.29 -1.22
N TYR A 158 -36.61 -13.74 -0.03
CA TYR A 158 -37.99 -13.69 0.44
C TYR A 158 -38.38 -12.27 0.87
N GLU A 159 -38.93 -11.48 -0.06
CA GLU A 159 -39.63 -10.25 0.28
C GLU A 159 -41.04 -10.59 0.78
N THR A 160 -41.34 -10.22 2.03
CA THR A 160 -42.56 -10.61 2.78
C THR A 160 -43.87 -9.98 2.28
N LYS A 161 -43.97 -9.64 0.98
CA LYS A 161 -45.08 -8.89 0.38
C LYS A 161 -45.81 -9.68 -0.70
N LYS A 162 -46.84 -10.41 -0.24
CA LYS A 162 -48.04 -10.91 -0.96
C LYS A 162 -47.94 -12.05 -1.98
N GLU A 163 -46.77 -12.52 -2.39
CA GLU A 163 -46.66 -13.76 -3.20
C GLU A 163 -45.67 -14.76 -2.57
N ARG A 164 -46.10 -16.01 -2.32
CA ARG A 164 -45.25 -17.06 -1.69
C ARG A 164 -44.07 -17.50 -2.57
N PHE A 165 -44.23 -17.50 -3.89
CA PHE A 165 -43.22 -17.90 -4.87
C PHE A 165 -43.21 -16.92 -6.03
N ALA A 166 -42.20 -16.05 -6.08
CA ALA A 166 -42.13 -14.99 -7.08
C ALA A 166 -41.62 -15.53 -8.43
N VAL A 167 -42.39 -15.32 -9.50
CA VAL A 167 -42.01 -15.73 -10.86
C VAL A 167 -41.56 -14.50 -11.68
N ARG A 168 -40.56 -14.70 -12.54
CA ARG A 168 -40.12 -13.73 -13.55
C ARG A 168 -40.31 -14.36 -14.93
N VAL A 169 -41.08 -13.72 -15.80
CA VAL A 169 -41.43 -14.25 -17.13
C VAL A 169 -40.95 -13.30 -18.21
N LYS A 170 -40.37 -13.84 -19.27
CA LYS A 170 -40.07 -13.12 -20.51
C LYS A 170 -40.17 -14.10 -21.69
N ASP A 171 -41.08 -13.84 -22.61
CA ASP A 171 -41.32 -14.68 -23.79
C ASP A 171 -41.54 -16.16 -23.38
N SER A 172 -40.85 -17.13 -23.99
CA SER A 172 -40.88 -18.55 -23.62
C SER A 172 -39.99 -18.94 -22.43
N LEU A 173 -39.52 -17.97 -21.65
CA LEU A 173 -38.61 -18.16 -20.52
C LEU A 173 -39.29 -17.78 -19.19
N LYS A 174 -39.29 -18.70 -18.22
CA LYS A 174 -39.78 -18.46 -16.85
C LYS A 174 -38.67 -18.73 -15.84
N ILE A 175 -38.56 -17.91 -14.80
CA ILE A 175 -37.70 -18.16 -13.63
C ILE A 175 -38.55 -18.10 -12.38
N HIS A 176 -38.56 -19.21 -11.63
CA HIS A 176 -39.22 -19.36 -10.35
C HIS A 176 -38.20 -19.10 -9.23
N LEU A 177 -38.40 -18.05 -8.44
CA LEU A 177 -37.64 -17.80 -7.22
C LEU A 177 -38.26 -18.66 -6.12
N VAL A 178 -37.52 -19.65 -5.65
CA VAL A 178 -37.99 -20.65 -4.68
C VAL A 178 -37.37 -20.35 -3.31
N PRO A 179 -38.16 -19.92 -2.30
CA PRO A 179 -37.63 -19.60 -0.98
C PRO A 179 -37.16 -20.87 -0.23
N TYR A 180 -35.91 -21.27 -0.46
CA TYR A 180 -35.40 -22.55 0.04
C TYR A 180 -33.99 -22.44 0.64
N SER A 181 -33.84 -22.95 1.85
CA SER A 181 -32.61 -22.95 2.65
C SER A 181 -32.35 -24.36 3.20
N GLU A 182 -31.07 -24.72 3.37
CA GLU A 182 -30.67 -25.91 4.17
C GLU A 182 -30.47 -25.55 5.65
N HIS A 183 -30.27 -24.26 5.95
CA HIS A 183 -30.25 -23.70 7.30
C HIS A 183 -31.68 -23.33 7.73
N SER A 184 -31.98 -23.48 9.01
CA SER A 184 -33.27 -23.12 9.60
C SER A 184 -33.66 -21.65 9.37
N SER A 185 -34.96 -21.42 9.17
CA SER A 185 -35.59 -20.10 9.16
C SER A 185 -35.57 -19.44 10.54
N TYR A 186 -35.90 -18.14 10.60
CA TYR A 186 -35.93 -17.40 11.86
C TYR A 186 -36.86 -18.02 12.92
N ASP A 187 -38.03 -18.51 12.51
CA ASP A 187 -39.01 -19.10 13.43
C ASP A 187 -38.57 -20.49 13.89
N GLU A 188 -38.03 -21.33 12.99
CA GLU A 188 -37.46 -22.64 13.34
C GLU A 188 -36.27 -22.53 14.31
N LEU A 189 -35.40 -21.52 14.13
CA LEU A 189 -34.31 -21.23 15.06
C LEU A 189 -34.84 -20.89 16.46
N ARG A 190 -35.89 -20.05 16.55
CA ARG A 190 -36.48 -19.66 17.84
C ARG A 190 -37.24 -20.80 18.50
N ASP A 191 -37.96 -21.61 17.75
CA ASP A 191 -38.64 -22.80 18.29
C ASP A 191 -37.64 -23.86 18.76
N TYR A 192 -36.49 -24.01 18.11
CA TYR A 192 -35.42 -24.91 18.57
C TYR A 192 -34.75 -24.41 19.86
N VAL A 193 -34.41 -23.12 19.94
CA VAL A 193 -33.89 -22.52 21.19
C VAL A 193 -34.92 -22.63 22.32
N LYS A 194 -36.20 -22.35 22.05
CA LYS A 194 -37.29 -22.49 23.02
C LYS A 194 -37.51 -23.93 23.50
N PHE A 195 -37.29 -24.92 22.63
CA PHE A 195 -37.38 -26.33 22.99
C PHE A 195 -36.21 -26.79 23.88
N LEU A 196 -34.98 -26.36 23.57
CA LEU A 196 -33.81 -26.73 24.36
C LEU A 196 -33.64 -25.89 25.64
N HIS A 197 -34.21 -24.69 25.70
CA HIS A 197 -34.10 -23.75 26.81
C HIS A 197 -32.67 -23.63 27.42
N PRO A 198 -31.64 -23.33 26.60
CA PRO A 198 -30.26 -23.30 27.06
C PRO A 198 -29.96 -22.04 27.89
N LYS A 199 -28.89 -22.06 28.71
CA LYS A 199 -28.48 -20.90 29.54
C LYS A 199 -27.94 -19.70 28.73
N ARG A 200 -27.41 -19.97 27.52
CA ARG A 200 -26.93 -18.96 26.57
C ARG A 200 -26.91 -19.50 25.13
N VAL A 201 -27.14 -18.62 24.17
CA VAL A 201 -26.98 -18.90 22.73
C VAL A 201 -25.74 -18.18 22.21
N ILE A 202 -24.89 -18.94 21.51
CA ILE A 202 -23.65 -18.45 20.89
C ILE A 202 -23.88 -18.40 19.37
N PRO A 203 -24.02 -17.20 18.77
CA PRO A 203 -24.15 -17.05 17.32
C PRO A 203 -22.83 -17.43 16.63
N THR A 204 -22.89 -18.32 15.63
CA THR A 204 -21.71 -18.80 14.89
C THR A 204 -21.52 -18.11 13.53
N VAL A 205 -22.53 -17.41 13.02
CA VAL A 205 -22.49 -16.70 11.73
C VAL A 205 -22.86 -15.23 11.90
N GLY A 206 -22.08 -14.32 11.31
CA GLY A 206 -22.30 -12.87 11.39
C GLY A 206 -21.68 -12.20 12.63
N VAL A 207 -20.68 -12.84 13.25
CA VAL A 207 -19.92 -12.29 14.39
C VAL A 207 -18.46 -12.11 13.97
N ASP A 208 -18.07 -10.88 13.65
CA ASP A 208 -16.69 -10.59 13.24
C ASP A 208 -15.72 -10.75 14.42
N GLY A 209 -14.82 -11.73 14.32
CA GLY A 209 -13.66 -11.87 15.21
C GLY A 209 -13.93 -12.54 16.56
N GLY A 210 -15.00 -13.34 16.71
CA GLY A 210 -15.19 -14.25 17.86
C GLY A 210 -15.42 -13.59 19.22
N LYS A 211 -15.63 -12.27 19.28
CA LYS A 211 -16.00 -11.56 20.51
C LYS A 211 -17.49 -11.73 20.79
N LEU A 212 -17.82 -12.51 21.80
CA LEU A 212 -19.20 -12.78 22.24
C LEU A 212 -19.95 -11.48 22.64
N ASP A 213 -19.23 -10.46 23.09
CA ASP A 213 -19.77 -9.15 23.51
C ASP A 213 -19.82 -8.11 22.37
N GLY A 214 -19.67 -8.54 21.11
CA GLY A 214 -19.76 -7.67 19.94
C GLY A 214 -21.16 -7.06 19.76
N LYS A 215 -21.25 -5.85 19.20
CA LYS A 215 -22.56 -5.18 18.98
C LYS A 215 -23.49 -6.01 18.09
N GLU A 216 -22.98 -6.69 17.06
CA GLU A 216 -23.78 -7.62 16.25
C GLU A 216 -24.17 -8.89 17.02
N ALA A 217 -23.27 -9.47 17.81
CA ALA A 217 -23.56 -10.66 18.63
C ALA A 217 -24.67 -10.37 19.67
N ILE A 218 -24.58 -9.23 20.36
CA ILE A 218 -25.62 -8.74 21.29
C ILE A 218 -26.94 -8.47 20.55
N ALA A 219 -26.90 -7.92 19.33
CA ALA A 219 -28.10 -7.70 18.52
C ALA A 219 -28.76 -9.02 18.08
N LEU A 220 -27.97 -10.05 17.76
CA LEU A 220 -28.46 -11.39 17.44
C LEU A 220 -29.04 -12.10 18.67
N GLN A 221 -28.34 -12.05 19.81
CA GLN A 221 -28.79 -12.64 21.08
C GLN A 221 -30.14 -12.05 21.55
N LYS A 222 -30.41 -10.77 21.26
CA LYS A 222 -31.72 -10.14 21.54
C LYS A 222 -32.92 -10.85 20.88
N HIS A 223 -32.73 -11.60 19.80
CA HIS A 223 -33.81 -12.39 19.18
C HIS A 223 -34.24 -13.63 20.00
N PHE A 224 -33.42 -14.02 20.99
CA PHE A 224 -33.61 -15.20 21.84
C PHE A 224 -33.86 -14.88 23.32
N VAL A 225 -33.96 -13.60 23.69
CA VAL A 225 -34.36 -13.14 25.04
C VAL A 225 -35.73 -13.73 25.40
N GLY A 226 -35.88 -14.20 26.64
CA GLY A 226 -37.04 -14.93 27.12
C GLY A 226 -37.20 -16.36 26.56
N LEU A 227 -36.25 -16.87 25.77
CA LEU A 227 -36.22 -18.29 25.31
C LEU A 227 -35.07 -19.09 25.96
N VAL A 228 -34.14 -18.41 26.64
CA VAL A 228 -32.99 -18.96 27.36
C VAL A 228 -33.21 -18.93 28.87
N ASP A 229 -32.47 -19.73 29.63
CA ASP A 229 -32.48 -19.65 31.11
C ASP A 229 -31.66 -18.44 31.58
N GLU A 230 -32.36 -17.32 31.77
CA GLU A 230 -31.79 -16.06 32.25
C GLU A 230 -31.40 -16.10 33.75
N THR A 231 -31.83 -17.12 34.52
CA THR A 231 -31.52 -17.23 35.94
C THR A 231 -30.15 -17.86 36.21
N ALA A 232 -29.67 -18.75 35.35
CA ALA A 232 -28.38 -19.39 35.53
C ALA A 232 -27.17 -18.42 35.45
N ASN A 233 -27.26 -17.37 34.61
CA ASN A 233 -26.19 -16.37 34.52
C ASN A 233 -26.03 -15.56 35.82
N LYS A 234 -27.10 -15.37 36.62
CA LYS A 234 -27.00 -14.81 37.97
C LYS A 234 -26.27 -15.75 38.93
N HIS A 235 -26.48 -17.06 38.80
CA HIS A 235 -25.83 -18.05 39.65
C HIS A 235 -24.33 -18.23 39.33
N GLU A 236 -23.93 -18.08 38.06
CA GLU A 236 -22.51 -18.05 37.64
C GLU A 236 -21.82 -16.75 38.11
N PHE A 237 -22.51 -15.60 38.03
CA PHE A 237 -22.04 -14.32 38.58
C PHE A 237 -21.82 -14.39 40.11
N LEU A 238 -22.75 -14.98 40.86
CA LEU A 238 -22.61 -15.18 42.32
C LEU A 238 -21.45 -16.14 42.66
N MET A 239 -21.22 -17.18 41.85
CA MET A 239 -20.09 -18.11 42.04
C MET A 239 -18.73 -17.48 41.72
N ALA A 240 -18.67 -16.45 40.87
CA ALA A 240 -17.43 -15.76 40.54
C ALA A 240 -16.79 -15.04 41.75
N PHE A 241 -17.60 -14.57 42.70
CA PHE A 241 -17.12 -13.97 43.95
C PHE A 241 -16.48 -15.00 44.91
N ASN A 242 -16.87 -16.28 44.83
CA ASN A 242 -16.34 -17.34 45.70
C ASN A 242 -15.00 -17.94 45.22
N ARG A 243 -14.51 -17.60 44.03
CA ARG A 243 -13.27 -18.20 43.45
C ARG A 243 -11.94 -17.55 43.86
N ARG A 244 -11.91 -16.87 45.01
CA ARG A 244 -10.67 -16.43 45.68
C ARG A 244 -10.53 -16.98 47.10
N SER A 245 -10.69 -18.29 47.26
CA SER A 245 -10.11 -19.02 48.40
C SER A 245 -9.82 -20.48 48.05
N ALA A 246 -8.94 -21.10 48.84
CA ALA A 246 -8.53 -22.50 48.84
C ALA A 246 -7.76 -23.04 47.60
N HIS A 247 -6.42 -22.96 47.69
CA HIS A 247 -5.61 -24.13 47.34
C HIS A 247 -5.73 -25.15 48.49
N ALA A 248 -6.37 -26.29 48.26
CA ALA A 248 -6.32 -27.47 49.12
C ALA A 248 -6.39 -28.75 48.27
N SER A 249 -5.75 -29.81 48.76
CA SER A 249 -5.46 -31.06 48.03
C SER A 249 -6.48 -32.18 48.26
N LEU A 250 -6.40 -33.24 47.44
CA LEU A 250 -7.11 -34.54 47.52
C LEU A 250 -8.58 -34.49 47.02
N SER A 251 -9.18 -35.55 46.46
CA SER A 251 -8.66 -36.77 45.81
C SER A 251 -9.79 -37.41 44.97
N HIS A 252 -9.45 -38.37 44.10
CA HIS A 252 -10.42 -39.11 43.29
C HIS A 252 -11.06 -40.24 44.13
N GLU A 253 -12.31 -40.09 44.57
CA GLU A 253 -13.30 -41.16 44.86
C GLU A 253 -14.56 -40.56 45.51
N ASP A 254 -15.67 -40.53 44.76
CA ASP A 254 -17.07 -40.70 45.21
C ASP A 254 -18.03 -40.38 44.05
N VAL A 255 -17.87 -41.15 42.97
CA VAL A 255 -18.91 -41.32 41.93
C VAL A 255 -19.44 -42.74 42.12
N LEU A 256 -20.77 -42.90 42.21
CA LEU A 256 -21.55 -44.14 42.47
C LEU A 256 -22.03 -44.35 43.92
N ALA A 257 -22.96 -43.51 44.39
CA ALA A 257 -23.96 -43.95 45.37
C ALA A 257 -25.31 -43.26 45.17
N LYS A 258 -26.39 -44.06 45.15
CA LYS A 258 -27.83 -43.68 45.24
C LYS A 258 -28.46 -42.97 44.03
N CYS A 259 -28.73 -43.76 42.99
CA CYS A 259 -30.01 -43.67 42.30
C CYS A 259 -31.17 -44.19 43.18
N CYS A 260 -32.40 -43.92 42.72
CA CYS A 260 -33.70 -44.43 43.20
C CYS A 260 -34.27 -43.75 44.45
N ARG A 261 -35.34 -42.95 44.27
CA ARG A 261 -36.74 -43.42 44.34
C ARG A 261 -37.76 -42.39 43.80
N GLU A 262 -38.75 -42.94 43.09
CA GLU A 262 -40.21 -42.68 43.13
C GLU A 262 -40.69 -41.21 42.92
N GLN A 263 -41.47 -40.82 41.89
CA GLN A 263 -42.80 -41.23 41.35
C GLN A 263 -44.04 -40.46 41.90
N ASP A 264 -44.92 -40.08 40.95
CA ASP A 264 -46.39 -39.90 41.01
C ASP A 264 -47.08 -38.57 41.44
N GLY A 265 -48.26 -38.32 40.80
CA GLY A 265 -49.35 -37.37 41.17
C GLY A 265 -49.35 -36.01 40.42
N GLU A 266 -50.13 -35.76 39.36
CA GLU A 266 -51.61 -35.49 39.29
C GLU A 266 -52.09 -34.32 40.19
N GLU A 267 -53.01 -33.41 39.86
CA GLU A 267 -53.61 -32.73 38.68
C GLU A 267 -54.67 -31.74 39.29
N PHE A 268 -55.52 -31.06 38.49
CA PHE A 268 -56.61 -30.12 38.88
C PHE A 268 -56.20 -28.72 39.45
N ALA A 269 -56.89 -27.60 39.17
CA ALA A 269 -57.85 -27.26 38.12
C ALA A 269 -58.10 -25.73 38.01
N SER A 270 -58.61 -25.30 36.84
CA SER A 270 -59.50 -24.14 36.56
C SER A 270 -59.43 -22.81 37.36
N LEU A 271 -59.10 -21.74 36.61
CA LEU A 271 -59.68 -20.37 36.57
C LEU A 271 -61.03 -20.16 37.33
N PRO A 272 -61.30 -18.98 37.94
CA PRO A 272 -61.47 -17.73 37.16
C PRO A 272 -61.08 -16.38 37.80
N GLU A 273 -61.14 -15.33 36.97
CA GLU A 273 -60.98 -13.91 37.32
C GLU A 273 -62.23 -13.33 38.02
N ASN A 274 -62.07 -12.46 39.04
CA ASN A 274 -62.19 -10.99 38.89
C ASN A 274 -62.36 -10.18 40.20
N ASN A 275 -61.86 -8.94 40.16
CA ASN A 275 -62.26 -7.74 40.92
C ASN A 275 -61.93 -7.56 42.43
N SER A 276 -60.98 -6.63 42.66
CA SER A 276 -61.18 -5.31 43.32
C SER A 276 -60.62 -5.01 44.73
N VAL A 277 -59.73 -3.98 44.74
CA VAL A 277 -59.67 -2.83 45.68
C VAL A 277 -58.96 -2.96 47.07
N SER A 278 -57.70 -2.49 47.06
CA SER A 278 -57.03 -1.49 47.95
C SER A 278 -56.66 -1.72 49.44
N GLU A 279 -55.53 -1.07 49.77
CA GLU A 279 -55.02 -0.56 51.08
C GLU A 279 -54.00 -1.38 51.91
N LEU A 280 -53.04 -0.62 52.47
CA LEU A 280 -51.85 -1.00 53.25
C LEU A 280 -52.09 -0.83 54.76
N PRO A 281 -51.24 -1.43 55.61
CA PRO A 281 -50.66 -0.60 56.68
C PRO A 281 -49.17 -0.89 57.04
N ASP A 282 -48.48 0.14 57.52
CA ASP A 282 -47.11 0.10 58.09
C ASP A 282 -47.11 0.02 59.63
N ASN A 283 -46.16 -0.75 60.19
CA ASN A 283 -45.22 -0.38 61.28
C ASN A 283 -44.72 -1.63 62.05
N LEU A 284 -43.40 -1.83 62.12
CA LEU A 284 -42.74 -2.78 63.02
C LEU A 284 -41.39 -2.22 63.50
N GLU A 285 -41.13 -2.26 64.81
CA GLU A 285 -39.80 -1.93 65.36
C GLU A 285 -38.77 -3.02 65.03
N ILE A 286 -37.58 -2.62 64.58
CA ILE A 286 -36.56 -3.53 64.05
C ILE A 286 -35.47 -3.80 65.08
N LYS A 287 -35.34 -5.06 65.51
CA LYS A 287 -34.25 -5.52 66.39
C LYS A 287 -33.01 -5.86 65.56
N ILE A 288 -31.97 -5.03 65.68
CA ILE A 288 -30.65 -5.34 65.11
C ILE A 288 -30.05 -6.55 65.83
N THR A 289 -29.61 -7.54 65.06
CA THR A 289 -28.96 -8.74 65.59
C THR A 289 -27.44 -8.69 65.38
N GLU A 290 -26.69 -9.44 66.21
CA GLU A 290 -25.23 -9.44 66.15
C GLU A 290 -24.66 -10.08 64.86
N GLY A 291 -25.47 -10.92 64.18
CA GLY A 291 -25.16 -11.38 62.83
C GLY A 291 -25.12 -10.25 61.82
N MET A 292 -26.11 -9.34 61.85
CA MET A 292 -26.21 -8.19 60.93
C MET A 292 -25.08 -7.18 61.17
N LYS A 293 -24.68 -6.96 62.43
CA LYS A 293 -23.50 -6.13 62.74
C LYS A 293 -22.21 -6.74 62.21
N LYS A 294 -22.05 -8.07 62.33
CA LYS A 294 -20.86 -8.77 61.81
C LYS A 294 -20.83 -8.74 60.29
N GLU A 295 -21.95 -9.02 59.64
CA GLU A 295 -22.08 -8.96 58.19
C GLU A 295 -21.76 -7.56 57.65
N LEU A 296 -22.28 -6.49 58.27
CA LEU A 296 -21.89 -5.13 57.91
C LEU A 296 -20.40 -4.84 58.21
N SER A 297 -19.88 -5.33 59.33
CA SER A 297 -18.46 -5.18 59.69
C SER A 297 -17.51 -5.82 58.69
N ASP A 298 -17.91 -6.90 58.02
CA ASP A 298 -17.09 -7.59 57.01
C ASP A 298 -17.06 -6.80 55.67
N PHE A 299 -17.98 -5.85 55.45
CA PHE A 299 -18.02 -4.96 54.29
C PHE A 299 -17.44 -3.55 54.54
N LEU A 300 -17.27 -3.12 55.79
CA LEU A 300 -16.80 -1.78 56.14
C LEU A 300 -15.29 -1.76 56.49
N PRO A 301 -14.60 -0.61 56.31
CA PRO A 301 -13.19 -0.50 56.66
C PRO A 301 -12.92 -0.77 58.15
N SER A 302 -11.78 -1.40 58.46
CA SER A 302 -11.43 -1.86 59.82
C SER A 302 -11.24 -0.76 60.88
N TRP A 303 -11.34 0.52 60.49
CA TRP A 303 -11.32 1.67 61.41
C TRP A 303 -12.73 2.09 61.87
N VAL A 304 -13.80 1.61 61.21
CA VAL A 304 -15.18 1.85 61.61
C VAL A 304 -15.49 0.99 62.82
N ASN A 305 -15.86 1.61 63.94
CA ASN A 305 -16.06 0.90 65.21
C ASN A 305 -17.50 0.36 65.36
N GLN A 306 -17.72 -0.59 66.29
CA GLN A 306 -19.02 -1.25 66.44
C GLN A 306 -20.17 -0.29 66.79
N ASP A 307 -19.91 0.81 67.49
CA ASP A 307 -20.93 1.81 67.80
C ASP A 307 -21.39 2.57 66.53
N GLN A 308 -20.46 2.87 65.61
CA GLN A 308 -20.77 3.41 64.29
C GLN A 308 -21.53 2.41 63.41
N ILE A 309 -21.13 1.13 63.42
CA ILE A 309 -21.83 0.05 62.69
C ILE A 309 -23.27 -0.11 63.20
N GLN A 310 -23.47 -0.09 64.53
CA GLN A 310 -24.80 -0.11 65.12
C GLN A 310 -25.59 1.18 64.81
N GLY A 311 -24.95 2.34 64.80
CA GLY A 311 -25.58 3.62 64.40
C GLY A 311 -26.05 3.64 62.96
N LEU A 312 -25.25 3.12 62.02
CA LEU A 312 -25.62 2.95 60.62
C LEU A 312 -26.85 2.05 60.48
N LEU A 313 -26.82 0.85 61.08
CA LEU A 313 -27.93 -0.09 61.05
C LEU A 313 -29.19 0.47 61.73
N MET A 314 -29.08 1.23 62.82
CA MET A 314 -30.24 1.92 63.40
C MET A 314 -30.82 2.97 62.44
N SER A 315 -29.97 3.69 61.69
CA SER A 315 -30.41 4.70 60.73
C SER A 315 -31.01 4.12 59.43
N SER A 316 -30.65 2.90 59.04
CA SER A 316 -31.19 2.20 57.86
C SER A 316 -32.26 1.14 58.18
N GLY A 317 -32.80 1.12 59.41
CA GLY A 317 -33.79 0.12 59.80
C GLY A 317 -33.27 -1.33 59.71
N GLY A 318 -32.00 -1.55 60.01
CA GLY A 318 -31.37 -2.87 60.01
C GLY A 318 -30.95 -3.41 58.64
N ASP A 319 -31.27 -2.76 57.51
CA ASP A 319 -30.78 -3.22 56.21
C ASP A 319 -29.25 -3.02 56.10
N VAL A 320 -28.52 -4.13 56.02
CA VAL A 320 -27.05 -4.19 55.94
C VAL A 320 -26.53 -3.61 54.63
N VAL A 321 -27.18 -3.89 53.50
CA VAL A 321 -26.74 -3.43 52.17
C VAL A 321 -26.96 -1.93 52.04
N GLN A 322 -28.12 -1.44 52.49
CA GLN A 322 -28.43 -0.03 52.49
C GLN A 322 -27.54 0.76 53.48
N SER A 323 -27.22 0.18 54.65
CA SER A 323 -26.21 0.72 55.57
C SER A 323 -24.82 0.86 54.92
N ALA A 324 -24.34 -0.19 54.24
CA ALA A 324 -23.05 -0.17 53.57
C ALA A 324 -22.99 0.89 52.44
N SER A 325 -24.04 0.94 51.60
CA SER A 325 -24.13 1.96 50.54
C SER A 325 -24.12 3.38 51.11
N ALA A 326 -24.95 3.64 52.12
CA ALA A 326 -25.06 4.96 52.75
C ALA A 326 -23.83 5.36 53.58
N PHE A 327 -22.92 4.43 53.89
CA PHE A 327 -21.60 4.73 54.43
C PHE A 327 -20.63 5.15 53.32
N PHE A 328 -20.49 4.34 52.26
CA PHE A 328 -19.55 4.62 51.17
C PHE A 328 -19.93 5.82 50.30
N GLU A 329 -21.20 6.20 50.25
CA GLU A 329 -21.63 7.47 49.67
C GLU A 329 -21.21 8.65 50.54
N ARG A 330 -21.41 8.59 51.86
CA ARG A 330 -20.96 9.66 52.78
C ARG A 330 -19.43 9.78 52.85
N GLU A 331 -18.67 8.69 52.79
CA GLU A 331 -17.21 8.75 52.67
C GLU A 331 -16.76 9.38 51.34
N ARG A 332 -17.47 9.09 50.23
CA ARG A 332 -17.19 9.72 48.93
C ARG A 332 -17.46 11.22 48.96
N ASP A 333 -18.61 11.62 49.49
CA ASP A 333 -19.01 13.02 49.60
C ASP A 333 -18.05 13.79 50.54
N PHE A 334 -17.64 13.18 51.67
CA PHE A 334 -16.65 13.75 52.58
C PHE A 334 -15.25 13.84 51.94
N PHE A 335 -14.85 12.87 51.11
CA PHE A 335 -13.60 12.91 50.35
C PHE A 335 -13.64 13.97 49.24
N GLU A 336 -14.79 14.23 48.64
CA GLU A 336 -14.98 15.32 47.66
C GLU A 336 -15.02 16.70 48.33
N GLU A 337 -15.68 16.87 49.48
CA GLU A 337 -15.64 18.13 50.26
C GLU A 337 -14.23 18.42 50.82
N ALA A 338 -13.51 17.40 51.32
CA ALA A 338 -12.15 17.55 51.83
C ALA A 338 -11.13 17.92 50.73
N ASN A 339 -11.35 17.53 49.48
CA ASN A 339 -10.53 17.93 48.32
C ASN A 339 -11.02 19.21 47.63
N GLY A 340 -12.30 19.59 47.80
CA GLY A 340 -12.87 20.83 47.28
C GLY A 340 -12.49 22.08 48.09
N SER A 341 -12.10 21.92 49.35
CA SER A 341 -11.78 23.02 50.27
C SER A 341 -10.33 23.01 50.76
N ASN A 342 -9.38 23.25 49.84
CA ASN A 342 -8.01 23.67 50.20
C ASN A 342 -7.33 24.43 49.05
N ASN A 343 -7.75 25.67 48.82
CA ASN A 343 -7.01 26.62 47.98
C ASN A 343 -7.01 28.04 48.57
N GLU A 344 -6.72 28.16 49.86
CA GLU A 344 -6.29 29.41 50.50
C GLU A 344 -5.02 29.19 51.35
N LYS A 345 -4.09 30.14 51.30
CA LYS A 345 -2.89 30.15 52.15
C LYS A 345 -3.18 30.80 53.51
N PRO A 346 -2.72 30.21 54.62
CA PRO A 346 -2.42 30.98 55.83
C PRO A 346 -0.90 31.14 56.04
N LYS A 347 -0.54 32.25 56.69
CA LYS A 347 0.82 32.52 57.17
C LYS A 347 0.97 32.07 58.64
N SER A 348 2.23 31.95 59.08
CA SER A 348 2.77 32.55 60.32
C SER A 348 3.26 31.63 61.46
N VAL A 349 4.54 31.85 61.81
CA VAL A 349 5.17 31.83 63.15
C VAL A 349 5.46 30.47 63.81
N GLU A 350 6.75 30.08 63.74
CA GLU A 350 7.71 29.99 64.87
C GLU A 350 7.24 29.27 66.18
N ILE A 351 7.94 28.26 66.71
CA ILE A 351 9.04 28.47 67.70
C ILE A 351 9.78 27.15 68.09
N ARG A 352 11.14 27.22 68.10
CA ARG A 352 12.18 26.51 68.94
C ARG A 352 12.16 24.96 69.04
N THR A 353 13.29 24.25 69.17
CA THR A 353 14.57 24.44 69.92
C THR A 353 15.73 23.73 69.17
N SER A 354 17.03 23.93 69.39
CA SER A 354 17.84 24.89 70.17
C SER A 354 19.34 24.81 69.75
N ASP A 355 20.03 25.95 69.74
CA ASP A 355 21.41 26.18 70.20
C ASP A 355 22.61 25.31 69.75
N LEU A 356 23.51 25.91 68.94
CA LEU A 356 24.91 26.30 69.28
C LEU A 356 25.90 26.22 68.09
N GLY A 357 26.74 27.25 67.93
CA GLY A 357 27.93 27.19 67.05
C GLY A 357 28.28 28.52 66.36
N SER A 358 29.16 29.33 66.96
CA SER A 358 29.65 30.59 66.40
C SER A 358 30.98 30.45 65.64
N SER A 359 31.24 31.29 64.63
CA SER A 359 32.21 32.40 64.72
C SER A 359 32.85 32.86 63.38
N ALA A 360 32.88 34.19 63.21
CA ALA A 360 34.02 35.02 62.79
C ALA A 360 34.77 34.81 61.44
N ASP A 361 34.52 35.79 60.54
CA ASP A 361 35.48 36.85 60.14
C ASP A 361 36.48 36.76 58.95
N THR A 362 36.34 37.82 58.12
CA THR A 362 37.35 38.79 57.60
C THR A 362 37.93 38.75 56.17
N SER A 363 37.61 39.86 55.46
CA SER A 363 38.47 40.72 54.61
C SER A 363 38.78 40.32 53.15
N SER A 364 38.88 41.25 52.17
CA SER A 364 38.50 42.69 52.09
C SER A 364 38.68 43.28 50.66
N GLN A 365 38.11 44.50 50.40
CA GLN A 365 38.47 45.51 49.36
C GLN A 365 38.21 45.15 47.86
N GLN A 366 37.95 46.03 46.88
CA GLN A 366 37.59 47.48 46.72
C GLN A 366 37.16 47.67 45.21
N GLU A 367 36.48 48.71 44.68
CA GLU A 367 35.81 49.94 45.16
C GLU A 367 34.75 50.41 44.10
N VAL A 368 34.25 51.66 44.14
CA VAL A 368 33.40 52.35 43.13
C VAL A 368 33.88 53.81 43.00
N PRO A 369 33.64 54.59 41.91
CA PRO A 369 32.38 55.36 41.84
C PRO A 369 31.86 55.88 40.46
N SER A 370 30.52 55.97 40.34
CA SER A 370 29.70 57.12 39.87
C SER A 370 29.79 57.80 38.46
N PHE A 371 28.65 58.45 38.13
CA PHE A 371 28.41 59.61 37.23
C PHE A 371 28.21 59.48 35.70
N SER A 372 26.99 59.85 35.26
CA SER A 372 26.69 60.98 34.34
C SER A 372 25.94 60.74 33.00
N GLN A 373 24.73 61.34 32.93
CA GLN A 373 24.19 62.20 31.84
C GLN A 373 23.97 61.72 30.38
N LYS A 374 22.73 61.93 29.91
CA LYS A 374 22.41 62.33 28.51
C LYS A 374 23.00 63.73 28.23
N PRO A 375 23.30 64.11 26.97
CA PRO A 375 22.28 64.89 26.24
C PRO A 375 22.23 64.71 24.70
N MET A 376 21.19 65.37 24.16
CA MET A 376 21.04 66.00 22.84
C MET A 376 22.35 66.67 22.30
N GLU A 377 22.50 67.14 21.04
CA GLU A 377 21.53 67.91 20.22
C GLU A 377 22.00 68.19 18.76
N HIS A 378 21.09 68.73 17.95
CA HIS A 378 21.29 69.70 16.85
C HIS A 378 21.88 69.38 15.44
N SER A 379 20.99 69.56 14.45
CA SER A 379 21.07 70.58 13.38
C SER A 379 22.01 70.37 12.17
N ALA A 380 21.44 70.30 10.95
CA ALA A 380 21.15 71.52 10.15
C ALA A 380 20.60 71.25 8.73
N LYS A 381 19.59 72.05 8.35
CA LYS A 381 19.32 72.65 7.02
C LYS A 381 19.28 71.74 5.76
N LEU A 382 18.15 71.60 5.06
CA LEU A 382 17.42 72.63 4.28
C LEU A 382 18.16 73.11 3.01
N VAL A 383 17.79 72.57 1.84
CA VAL A 383 17.64 73.34 0.60
C VAL A 383 16.38 72.86 -0.15
N ASN A 384 15.37 73.74 -0.22
CA ASN A 384 14.28 73.63 -1.21
C ASN A 384 14.80 74.09 -2.58
N LEU A 385 14.52 73.35 -3.66
CA LEU A 385 14.30 73.93 -5.00
C LEU A 385 13.29 73.09 -5.80
N THR A 386 12.01 73.39 -5.60
CA THR A 386 11.01 73.47 -6.70
C THR A 386 11.15 74.88 -7.32
N PRO A 387 10.73 75.19 -8.58
CA PRO A 387 9.31 75.06 -8.96
C PRO A 387 8.95 74.95 -10.47
N VAL A 388 7.62 74.97 -10.73
CA VAL A 388 6.90 75.26 -12.00
C VAL A 388 6.96 74.13 -13.07
N ARG A 389 5.90 73.34 -13.38
CA ARG A 389 4.45 73.54 -13.63
C ARG A 389 4.11 74.04 -15.05
N MET A 390 3.49 73.20 -15.88
CA MET A 390 2.23 73.56 -16.56
C MET A 390 1.39 72.36 -17.05
N LYS A 391 0.12 72.64 -17.39
CA LYS A 391 -0.97 71.68 -17.67
C LYS A 391 -1.61 71.96 -19.04
N SER A 392 -2.26 70.95 -19.61
CA SER A 392 -3.58 71.06 -20.27
C SER A 392 -4.22 69.66 -20.33
N ASN A 393 -5.43 69.41 -19.78
CA ASN A 393 -6.77 69.75 -20.31
C ASN A 393 -7.04 69.16 -21.72
N GLN A 394 -8.21 68.62 -22.07
CA GLN A 394 -9.47 68.28 -21.36
C GLN A 394 -10.37 67.47 -22.34
N THR A 395 -11.36 66.71 -21.86
CA THR A 395 -12.80 66.91 -22.21
C THR A 395 -13.73 65.91 -21.51
N LYS A 396 -14.97 66.33 -21.23
CA LYS A 396 -16.06 65.55 -20.63
C LYS A 396 -17.10 65.15 -21.69
N LYS A 397 -17.89 64.09 -21.44
CA LYS A 397 -19.36 64.12 -21.67
C LYS A 397 -20.10 63.12 -20.79
N GLU A 398 -21.43 63.26 -20.75
CA GLU A 398 -22.31 62.91 -19.62
C GLU A 398 -23.49 61.99 -20.05
N ARG A 399 -24.16 61.35 -19.07
CA ARG A 399 -25.54 60.77 -19.11
C ARG A 399 -25.73 59.46 -19.93
N LYS A 400 -26.56 58.47 -19.55
CA LYS A 400 -27.84 58.45 -18.78
C LYS A 400 -28.26 56.99 -18.43
N ARG A 401 -29.31 56.84 -17.60
CA ARG A 401 -29.97 55.56 -17.21
C ARG A 401 -30.72 54.87 -18.37
N GLY A 402 -30.93 53.55 -18.28
CA GLY A 402 -31.95 52.81 -19.06
C GLY A 402 -32.05 51.33 -18.65
N SER A 403 -33.27 50.82 -18.45
CA SER A 403 -33.56 49.45 -18.03
C SER A 403 -34.32 48.65 -19.11
N SER A 404 -34.49 47.35 -18.85
CA SER A 404 -35.56 46.45 -19.34
C SER A 404 -35.48 45.78 -20.73
N THR A 405 -35.53 44.44 -20.65
CA THR A 405 -36.31 43.46 -21.46
C THR A 405 -36.12 43.25 -22.96
N VAL A 406 -35.66 42.01 -23.26
CA VAL A 406 -36.23 41.03 -24.22
C VAL A 406 -36.37 41.42 -25.70
N SER A 407 -35.53 40.79 -26.55
CA SER A 407 -36.02 40.03 -27.73
C SER A 407 -35.00 38.98 -28.18
N LYS A 408 -35.48 37.89 -28.80
CA LYS A 408 -34.67 36.79 -29.35
C LYS A 408 -34.43 37.00 -30.85
N SER A 409 -33.28 36.57 -31.39
CA SER A 409 -33.21 35.40 -32.30
C SER A 409 -31.87 35.24 -33.06
N LYS A 410 -31.70 34.04 -33.64
CA LYS A 410 -30.73 33.60 -34.68
C LYS A 410 -29.29 33.22 -34.26
N LYS A 411 -29.20 31.96 -33.81
CA LYS A 411 -28.28 30.90 -34.29
C LYS A 411 -27.10 31.34 -35.17
N LYS A 412 -25.88 31.08 -34.68
CA LYS A 412 -24.87 30.29 -35.42
C LYS A 412 -24.11 29.44 -34.40
N GLY A 413 -24.08 28.13 -34.61
CA GLY A 413 -23.42 27.19 -33.70
C GLY A 413 -21.92 27.07 -34.00
N LYS A 414 -21.12 26.85 -32.96
CA LYS A 414 -19.79 26.25 -33.10
C LYS A 414 -19.51 25.37 -31.88
N SER A 415 -19.09 24.14 -32.16
CA SER A 415 -18.75 23.11 -31.18
C SER A 415 -17.48 23.48 -30.41
N THR A 416 -17.47 23.20 -29.10
CA THR A 416 -16.25 23.20 -28.28
C THR A 416 -16.07 21.79 -27.69
N ALA A 417 -14.97 21.14 -28.08
CA ALA A 417 -14.56 19.87 -27.50
C ALA A 417 -13.77 20.14 -26.20
N SER A 418 -14.20 19.54 -25.09
CA SER A 418 -13.47 19.59 -23.83
C SER A 418 -12.23 18.69 -23.90
N THR A 419 -11.04 19.28 -23.92
CA THR A 419 -9.77 18.53 -23.88
C THR A 419 -9.33 18.37 -22.43
N GLU A 420 -9.38 17.15 -21.89
CA GLU A 420 -8.91 16.87 -20.53
C GLU A 420 -7.38 16.86 -20.46
N ALA A 421 -6.80 17.66 -19.55
CA ALA A 421 -5.36 17.73 -19.34
C ALA A 421 -4.85 16.55 -18.48
N GLY A 422 -4.51 15.45 -19.14
CA GLY A 422 -3.94 14.25 -18.51
C GLY A 422 -2.47 14.41 -18.08
N GLY A 423 -2.24 14.79 -16.81
CA GLY A 423 -0.91 14.77 -16.19
C GLY A 423 -0.81 13.72 -15.06
N PRO A 424 0.20 12.81 -15.07
CA PRO A 424 0.36 11.85 -13.98
C PRO A 424 0.91 12.56 -12.72
N LYS A 425 0.04 12.72 -11.72
CA LYS A 425 0.43 13.18 -10.37
C LYS A 425 1.49 12.22 -9.82
N GLN A 426 2.62 12.73 -9.33
CA GLN A 426 3.46 11.93 -8.44
C GLN A 426 2.63 11.56 -7.20
N PRO A 427 2.63 10.30 -6.75
CA PRO A 427 1.96 9.93 -5.52
C PRO A 427 2.78 10.46 -4.33
N THR A 428 2.33 11.57 -3.75
CA THR A 428 2.70 11.92 -2.38
C THR A 428 2.37 10.73 -1.47
N ILE A 429 3.21 10.45 -0.47
CA ILE A 429 3.11 9.26 0.39
C ILE A 429 1.78 9.19 1.18
N THR A 430 0.95 10.22 1.17
CA THR A 430 -0.38 10.23 1.81
C THR A 430 -1.56 10.00 0.85
N ASN A 431 -1.34 9.96 -0.46
CA ASN A 431 -2.39 9.77 -1.47
C ASN A 431 -2.90 8.31 -1.63
N TYR A 432 -2.50 7.39 -0.74
CA TYR A 432 -2.95 5.99 -0.74
C TYR A 432 -4.48 5.84 -0.66
N PHE A 433 -5.14 6.72 0.11
CA PHE A 433 -6.55 6.60 0.48
C PHE A 433 -7.48 7.61 -0.24
N GLY A 434 -6.91 8.62 -0.92
CA GLY A 434 -7.64 9.76 -1.47
C GLY A 434 -8.24 9.55 -2.87
N ARG A 435 -9.33 8.78 -3.01
CA ARG A 435 -10.23 8.89 -4.18
C ARG A 435 -11.64 8.29 -3.93
N ALA A 436 -12.48 9.04 -3.22
CA ALA A 436 -13.94 8.86 -3.18
C ALA A 436 -14.62 10.20 -2.81
N THR A 437 -15.95 10.27 -2.98
CA THR A 437 -16.88 11.36 -2.59
C THR A 437 -16.72 12.74 -3.27
N ALA A 438 -17.32 12.89 -4.47
CA ALA A 438 -17.98 14.13 -4.92
C ALA A 438 -18.81 13.90 -6.21
N ALA A 439 -20.09 13.50 -6.07
CA ALA A 439 -21.20 13.74 -7.03
C ALA A 439 -22.41 12.82 -6.76
N ALA A 440 -23.38 13.27 -5.96
CA ALA A 440 -24.72 12.67 -5.91
C ALA A 440 -25.73 13.60 -5.19
N SER A 441 -26.32 14.56 -5.91
CA SER A 441 -27.55 15.24 -5.46
C SER A 441 -28.33 15.90 -6.61
N LYS A 442 -29.37 15.21 -7.09
CA LYS A 442 -30.75 15.70 -7.28
C LYS A 442 -31.56 14.73 -8.16
N SER A 443 -32.89 14.86 -8.07
CA SER A 443 -33.87 13.80 -8.26
C SER A 443 -34.77 13.97 -9.50
N GLU A 444 -35.37 12.84 -9.88
CA GLU A 444 -36.73 12.67 -10.46
C GLU A 444 -37.24 13.60 -11.58
N SER A 445 -37.58 13.01 -12.72
CA SER A 445 -38.97 12.59 -12.99
C SER A 445 -39.09 11.91 -14.37
N ALA A 446 -40.11 11.08 -14.55
CA ALA A 446 -40.31 10.29 -15.77
C ALA A 446 -41.43 10.86 -16.65
N ASN A 447 -41.34 10.65 -17.97
CA ASN A 447 -42.48 10.21 -18.77
C ASN A 447 -42.04 9.61 -20.13
N LYS A 448 -42.99 8.99 -20.84
CA LYS A 448 -42.81 7.81 -21.71
C LYS A 448 -43.64 7.97 -23.00
N VAL A 449 -43.47 7.06 -23.99
CA VAL A 449 -44.41 6.74 -25.12
C VAL A 449 -44.37 7.73 -26.32
N THR A 450 -44.39 7.36 -27.62
CA THR A 450 -44.02 6.17 -28.46
C THR A 450 -44.07 6.56 -29.96
N VAL A 451 -43.70 5.64 -30.87
CA VAL A 451 -44.31 5.31 -32.20
C VAL A 451 -43.35 5.39 -33.41
N ASP A 452 -43.02 4.22 -33.97
CA ASP A 452 -42.52 3.98 -35.34
C ASP A 452 -43.69 3.87 -36.35
N PRO A 453 -43.45 3.97 -37.67
CA PRO A 453 -43.67 2.76 -38.49
C PRO A 453 -42.77 2.58 -39.75
N HIS A 454 -42.30 1.32 -39.95
CA HIS A 454 -42.29 0.51 -41.21
C HIS A 454 -41.67 1.04 -42.55
N GLN A 455 -41.16 0.22 -43.49
CA GLN A 455 -40.47 -1.10 -43.50
C GLN A 455 -40.09 -1.47 -44.97
N ASN A 456 -39.01 -2.26 -45.18
CA ASN A 456 -38.83 -3.28 -46.26
C ASN A 456 -38.85 -2.85 -47.76
N ASN A 457 -38.30 -3.60 -48.74
CA ASN A 457 -37.52 -4.86 -48.76
C ASN A 457 -36.61 -4.95 -50.01
N GLY A 458 -35.62 -5.86 -49.99
CA GLY A 458 -34.86 -6.31 -51.17
C GLY A 458 -33.84 -7.39 -50.79
N GLU A 459 -33.96 -8.60 -51.35
CA GLU A 459 -33.38 -9.83 -50.76
C GLU A 459 -32.20 -10.48 -51.52
N ASN A 460 -31.48 -11.31 -50.75
CA ASN A 460 -30.92 -12.64 -51.09
C ASN A 460 -29.44 -12.87 -51.47
N ASN A 461 -28.98 -14.03 -50.96
CA ASN A 461 -27.74 -14.79 -51.14
C ASN A 461 -26.43 -14.29 -50.52
N ASN A 462 -26.12 -14.83 -49.33
CA ASN A 462 -24.77 -15.36 -49.00
C ASN A 462 -24.83 -16.26 -47.75
N GLN A 463 -24.97 -17.58 -47.93
CA GLN A 463 -25.06 -18.55 -46.83
C GLN A 463 -23.81 -19.44 -46.68
N SER A 464 -22.70 -19.05 -47.32
CA SER A 464 -21.41 -19.77 -47.33
C SER A 464 -20.27 -19.02 -46.64
N MET A 465 -20.51 -17.82 -46.08
CA MET A 465 -19.44 -17.01 -45.46
C MET A 465 -19.27 -17.23 -43.94
N ASP A 466 -20.35 -17.47 -43.18
CA ASP A 466 -20.28 -17.48 -41.69
C ASP A 466 -19.32 -18.53 -41.10
N ILE A 467 -19.23 -19.73 -41.69
CA ILE A 467 -18.31 -20.78 -41.20
C ILE A 467 -16.84 -20.39 -41.46
N VAL A 468 -16.55 -19.78 -42.61
CA VAL A 468 -15.21 -19.31 -42.96
C VAL A 468 -14.81 -18.09 -42.12
N GLU A 469 -15.78 -17.24 -41.77
CA GLU A 469 -15.58 -16.05 -40.96
C GLU A 469 -15.36 -16.41 -39.48
N SER A 470 -16.14 -17.35 -38.93
CA SER A 470 -15.91 -17.96 -37.60
C SER A 470 -14.51 -18.57 -37.46
N HIS A 471 -14.11 -19.41 -38.42
CA HIS A 471 -12.78 -20.05 -38.38
C HIS A 471 -11.65 -19.01 -38.56
N LYS A 472 -11.84 -17.99 -39.41
CA LYS A 472 -10.92 -16.84 -39.48
C LYS A 472 -10.83 -16.08 -38.15
N GLN A 473 -11.93 -15.92 -37.43
CA GLN A 473 -11.98 -15.14 -36.20
C GLN A 473 -11.23 -15.84 -35.07
N GLY A 474 -11.43 -17.15 -34.88
CA GLY A 474 -10.65 -17.96 -33.92
C GLY A 474 -9.15 -17.99 -34.25
N VAL A 475 -8.78 -18.16 -35.53
CA VAL A 475 -7.38 -18.13 -35.98
C VAL A 475 -6.74 -16.75 -35.77
N ASN A 476 -7.45 -15.66 -36.10
CA ASN A 476 -6.96 -14.30 -35.84
C ASN A 476 -6.81 -14.03 -34.34
N GLN A 477 -7.76 -14.47 -33.52
CA GLN A 477 -7.73 -14.29 -32.07
C GLN A 477 -6.56 -15.05 -31.43
N LEU A 478 -6.30 -16.29 -31.87
CA LEU A 478 -5.12 -17.05 -31.44
C LEU A 478 -3.81 -16.35 -31.86
N LEU A 479 -3.69 -15.94 -33.14
CA LEU A 479 -2.52 -15.20 -33.64
C LEU A 479 -2.28 -13.87 -32.89
N GLN A 480 -3.35 -13.22 -32.44
CA GLN A 480 -3.30 -11.98 -31.66
C GLN A 480 -2.88 -12.22 -30.20
N ILE A 481 -3.09 -13.43 -29.65
CA ILE A 481 -2.65 -13.82 -28.30
C ILE A 481 -1.20 -14.34 -28.29
N VAL A 482 -0.72 -14.89 -29.40
CA VAL A 482 0.69 -15.35 -29.56
C VAL A 482 1.60 -14.34 -30.29
N ASP A 483 1.13 -13.10 -30.46
CA ASP A 483 1.87 -11.97 -31.05
C ASP A 483 2.54 -12.29 -32.41
N GLY A 484 1.83 -13.06 -33.26
CA GLY A 484 2.32 -13.44 -34.60
C GLY A 484 3.48 -14.44 -34.64
N SER A 485 3.95 -14.97 -33.51
CA SER A 485 5.07 -15.94 -33.44
C SER A 485 4.78 -17.33 -34.02
N MET A 486 3.56 -17.56 -34.51
CA MET A 486 3.08 -18.81 -35.11
C MET A 486 2.56 -18.56 -36.53
N SER A 487 2.85 -19.45 -37.48
CA SER A 487 2.28 -19.34 -38.83
C SER A 487 0.76 -19.54 -38.81
N ARG A 488 0.05 -19.00 -39.81
CA ARG A 488 -1.42 -19.08 -39.87
C ARG A 488 -1.91 -20.52 -40.02
N GLU A 489 -1.16 -21.35 -40.74
CA GLU A 489 -1.38 -22.78 -40.97
C GLU A 489 -1.14 -23.58 -39.67
N SER A 490 -0.11 -23.20 -38.91
CA SER A 490 0.17 -23.78 -37.59
C SER A 490 -0.94 -23.43 -36.58
N ALA A 491 -1.46 -22.20 -36.62
CA ALA A 491 -2.59 -21.76 -35.80
C ALA A 491 -3.89 -22.52 -36.15
N ILE A 492 -4.15 -22.77 -37.44
CA ILE A 492 -5.27 -23.60 -37.90
C ILE A 492 -5.11 -25.03 -37.37
N SER A 493 -3.97 -25.68 -37.60
CA SER A 493 -3.74 -27.07 -37.15
C SER A 493 -3.80 -27.22 -35.61
N LEU A 494 -3.37 -26.18 -34.87
CA LEU A 494 -3.46 -26.17 -33.41
C LEU A 494 -4.91 -26.02 -32.93
N LEU A 495 -5.70 -25.13 -33.56
CA LEU A 495 -7.14 -25.00 -33.28
C LEU A 495 -7.93 -26.23 -33.68
N GLU A 496 -7.61 -26.89 -34.79
CA GLU A 496 -8.21 -28.17 -35.15
C GLU A 496 -7.94 -29.24 -34.07
N LYS A 497 -6.71 -29.29 -33.54
CA LYS A 497 -6.35 -30.18 -32.42
C LYS A 497 -7.05 -29.83 -31.10
N THR A 498 -7.39 -28.56 -30.86
CA THR A 498 -8.18 -28.13 -29.69
C THR A 498 -9.67 -27.94 -29.98
N LYS A 499 -10.16 -28.42 -31.12
CA LYS A 499 -11.55 -28.32 -31.59
C LYS A 499 -12.13 -26.89 -31.56
N GLY A 500 -11.28 -25.89 -31.84
CA GLY A 500 -11.64 -24.47 -31.89
C GLY A 500 -11.49 -23.71 -30.57
N ASP A 501 -11.13 -24.35 -29.46
CA ASP A 501 -10.87 -23.62 -28.21
C ASP A 501 -9.52 -22.89 -28.28
N VAL A 502 -9.60 -21.56 -28.33
CA VAL A 502 -8.46 -20.64 -28.39
C VAL A 502 -7.64 -20.66 -27.10
N ASN A 503 -8.24 -20.82 -25.92
CA ASN A 503 -7.50 -20.81 -24.65
C ASN A 503 -6.67 -22.09 -24.50
N VAL A 504 -7.26 -23.25 -24.85
CA VAL A 504 -6.54 -24.52 -24.85
C VAL A 504 -5.42 -24.52 -25.91
N ALA A 505 -5.64 -23.89 -27.08
CA ALA A 505 -4.60 -23.72 -28.09
C ALA A 505 -3.44 -22.84 -27.59
N VAL A 506 -3.74 -21.77 -26.86
CA VAL A 506 -2.73 -20.89 -26.23
C VAL A 506 -1.90 -21.65 -25.21
N ASP A 507 -2.52 -22.42 -24.29
CA ASP A 507 -1.78 -23.21 -23.30
C ASP A 507 -0.95 -24.32 -23.96
N MET A 508 -1.46 -25.00 -24.99
CA MET A 508 -0.70 -25.97 -25.79
C MET A 508 0.47 -25.34 -26.58
N PHE A 509 0.34 -24.08 -27.00
CA PHE A 509 1.41 -23.36 -27.69
C PHE A 509 2.56 -23.02 -26.74
N TYR A 510 2.24 -22.37 -25.61
CA TYR A 510 3.27 -21.93 -24.66
C TYR A 510 3.94 -23.09 -23.89
N SER A 511 3.22 -24.17 -23.61
CA SER A 511 3.81 -25.40 -23.03
C SER A 511 4.80 -26.10 -23.99
N LYS A 512 4.55 -26.08 -25.30
CA LYS A 512 5.52 -26.59 -26.30
C LYS A 512 6.81 -25.78 -26.36
N ILE A 513 6.74 -24.46 -26.23
CA ILE A 513 7.92 -23.58 -26.29
C ILE A 513 8.87 -23.84 -25.10
N GLN A 514 8.34 -24.24 -23.95
CA GLN A 514 9.16 -24.55 -22.76
C GLN A 514 10.03 -25.82 -22.91
N ASN A 515 9.65 -26.75 -23.79
CA ASN A 515 10.37 -28.04 -23.95
C ASN A 515 11.44 -28.04 -25.07
N ASN A 516 11.50 -27.00 -25.92
CA ASN A 516 12.38 -26.97 -27.10
C ASN A 516 13.66 -26.12 -26.89
N LYS A 517 14.45 -26.42 -25.86
CA LYS A 517 15.81 -25.85 -25.65
C LYS A 517 16.87 -26.88 -25.24
N VAL A 518 16.97 -27.97 -26.00
CA VAL A 518 18.19 -28.77 -26.11
C VAL A 518 18.34 -29.20 -27.58
N PRO A 519 19.43 -28.85 -28.28
CA PRO A 519 19.80 -29.49 -29.54
C PRO A 519 20.69 -30.71 -29.24
N ASP A 520 20.30 -31.88 -29.70
CA ASP A 520 21.12 -33.09 -29.64
C ASP A 520 21.25 -33.71 -31.03
N SER A 521 22.43 -34.21 -31.36
CA SER A 521 22.79 -34.61 -32.74
C SER A 521 22.98 -36.11 -32.88
N ASP A 522 21.96 -36.76 -33.46
CA ASP A 522 22.12 -37.77 -34.52
C ASP A 522 23.02 -39.00 -34.24
N LYS A 523 22.43 -40.15 -33.87
CA LYS A 523 22.08 -41.23 -34.85
C LYS A 523 21.70 -42.61 -34.27
N SER A 524 20.50 -43.05 -34.65
CA SER A 524 20.13 -44.37 -35.22
C SER A 524 20.55 -45.71 -34.55
N ILE A 525 19.54 -46.58 -34.32
CA ILE A 525 19.41 -48.00 -34.75
C ILE A 525 18.60 -48.84 -33.72
N VAL A 526 17.66 -49.62 -34.28
CA VAL A 526 16.67 -50.57 -33.70
C VAL A 526 17.40 -51.89 -33.30
N PRO A 527 17.08 -52.61 -32.19
CA PRO A 527 16.03 -53.66 -32.26
C PRO A 527 15.28 -54.14 -30.99
N GLN A 528 14.05 -54.61 -31.26
CA GLN A 528 13.33 -55.84 -30.82
C GLN A 528 13.38 -56.44 -29.39
N ASN A 529 12.21 -56.98 -29.02
CA ASN A 529 11.92 -57.95 -27.94
C ASN A 529 12.94 -59.11 -27.80
N THR A 530 13.06 -59.70 -26.60
CA THR A 530 12.43 -61.01 -26.22
C THR A 530 12.87 -61.51 -24.82
N GLN A 531 11.90 -62.05 -24.06
CA GLN A 531 11.93 -62.97 -22.88
C GLN A 531 13.28 -63.47 -22.29
N ASN A 532 13.38 -63.55 -20.95
CA ASN A 532 13.11 -64.80 -20.19
C ASN A 532 13.32 -64.70 -18.65
N GLU A 533 12.78 -65.68 -17.92
CA GLU A 533 12.79 -65.84 -16.46
C GLU A 533 13.97 -66.72 -15.93
N MET A 534 13.99 -66.95 -14.60
CA MET A 534 14.63 -68.07 -13.86
C MET A 534 16.15 -67.95 -13.51
N ILE A 535 16.71 -68.49 -12.40
CA ILE A 535 16.26 -69.03 -11.08
C ILE A 535 17.52 -69.23 -10.18
N ASP A 536 17.37 -69.28 -8.84
CA ASP A 536 18.33 -69.85 -7.82
C ASP A 536 19.74 -69.22 -7.61
N LYS A 537 20.46 -69.38 -6.47
CA LYS A 537 20.20 -69.66 -5.02
C LYS A 537 21.55 -69.56 -4.23
N TYR A 538 21.49 -69.74 -2.89
CA TYR A 538 22.59 -70.11 -1.95
C TYR A 538 23.63 -68.99 -1.58
N ASP A 539 24.02 -68.79 -0.30
CA ASP A 539 23.38 -69.21 0.97
C ASP A 539 23.88 -68.45 2.23
N ASN A 540 23.02 -68.42 3.26
CA ASN A 540 23.20 -68.52 4.73
C ASN A 540 24.60 -68.26 5.39
N THR A 541 24.71 -67.74 6.63
CA THR A 541 24.04 -68.19 7.88
C THR A 541 24.07 -67.17 9.05
N ASN A 542 22.94 -67.09 9.79
CA ASN A 542 22.77 -67.09 11.28
C ASN A 542 23.21 -65.86 12.12
N MET A 543 22.54 -65.41 13.20
CA MET A 543 21.35 -65.83 14.00
C MET A 543 20.97 -64.65 14.98
N VAL A 544 19.81 -64.49 15.65
CA VAL A 544 18.48 -65.16 15.67
C VAL A 544 17.38 -64.22 16.27
N HIS A 545 16.09 -64.62 16.13
CA HIS A 545 14.78 -64.22 16.73
C HIS A 545 14.63 -63.22 17.93
N ASN A 546 13.50 -62.50 18.09
CA ASN A 546 12.10 -62.99 17.99
C ASN A 546 10.99 -61.97 17.56
N SER A 547 9.77 -62.50 17.31
CA SER A 547 8.51 -61.89 16.78
C SER A 547 7.97 -60.62 17.51
N SER A 548 7.03 -59.79 17.00
CA SER A 548 5.77 -60.12 16.26
C SER A 548 5.12 -58.93 15.49
N GLN A 549 4.04 -59.22 14.74
CA GLN A 549 3.28 -58.35 13.81
C GLN A 549 2.65 -57.07 14.41
N ALA A 550 2.68 -55.94 13.66
CA ALA A 550 1.56 -54.99 13.52
C ALA A 550 1.85 -53.89 12.46
N THR A 551 0.81 -53.44 11.74
CA THR A 551 0.84 -52.31 10.81
C THR A 551 1.03 -50.96 11.52
N PRO A 552 1.89 -50.03 11.04
CA PRO A 552 1.96 -48.67 11.58
C PRO A 552 0.77 -47.82 11.11
N LYS A 553 -0.12 -47.46 12.03
CA LYS A 553 -1.11 -46.40 11.82
C LYS A 553 -0.41 -45.03 11.81
N MET A 554 -0.89 -44.10 10.99
CA MET A 554 -0.46 -42.70 11.01
C MET A 554 -0.60 -42.11 12.43
N GLN A 555 0.47 -41.50 12.94
CA GLN A 555 0.44 -40.69 14.16
C GLN A 555 0.61 -39.21 13.82
N ASN A 556 -0.48 -38.47 14.04
CA ASN A 556 -0.57 -37.06 14.44
C ASN A 556 0.67 -36.15 14.23
N LEU A 557 0.67 -35.35 13.16
CA LEU A 557 1.41 -34.09 13.15
C LEU A 557 0.68 -33.06 14.04
N TYR A 558 1.13 -32.89 15.28
CA TYR A 558 0.79 -31.72 16.09
C TYR A 558 1.98 -31.21 16.91
N VAL A 559 3.14 -31.06 16.26
CA VAL A 559 4.35 -30.42 16.80
C VAL A 559 5.00 -29.55 15.72
N GLN A 560 4.49 -28.34 15.47
CA GLN A 560 5.08 -27.41 14.49
C GLN A 560 5.11 -25.91 14.91
N THR A 561 4.94 -25.59 16.19
CA THR A 561 5.11 -24.20 16.68
C THR A 561 6.52 -23.93 17.25
N SER A 562 7.21 -24.93 17.79
CA SER A 562 8.55 -24.79 18.38
C SER A 562 9.69 -24.78 17.35
N VAL A 563 9.57 -25.54 16.26
CA VAL A 563 10.61 -25.68 15.23
C VAL A 563 10.77 -24.39 14.41
N ALA A 564 9.67 -23.70 14.09
CA ALA A 564 9.67 -22.51 13.23
C ALA A 564 10.46 -21.32 13.81
N GLN A 565 10.59 -21.21 15.15
CA GLN A 565 11.41 -20.17 15.78
C GLN A 565 12.92 -20.44 15.69
N ALA A 566 13.34 -21.71 15.64
CA ALA A 566 14.76 -22.07 15.49
C ALA A 566 15.29 -21.67 14.10
N ASP A 567 14.56 -22.04 13.04
CA ASP A 567 14.94 -21.73 11.66
C ASP A 567 15.05 -20.23 11.38
N LEU A 568 14.24 -19.42 12.07
CA LEU A 568 14.20 -17.96 11.89
C LEU A 568 15.49 -17.30 12.37
N MET A 569 16.14 -17.85 13.40
CA MET A 569 17.39 -17.32 13.97
C MET A 569 18.63 -17.77 13.19
N ASN A 570 18.57 -18.88 12.45
CA ASN A 570 19.74 -19.48 11.83
C ASN A 570 20.50 -18.52 10.89
N ILE A 571 19.80 -17.70 10.09
CA ILE A 571 20.43 -16.73 9.17
C ILE A 571 21.26 -15.66 9.93
N SER A 572 20.90 -15.37 11.18
CA SER A 572 21.60 -14.42 12.06
C SER A 572 22.88 -14.96 12.70
N LEU A 573 23.16 -16.26 12.55
CA LEU A 573 24.38 -16.88 13.06
C LEU A 573 25.64 -16.24 12.46
N PRO A 574 26.76 -16.19 13.19
CA PRO A 574 28.06 -15.86 12.64
C PRO A 574 28.37 -16.71 11.40
N VAL A 575 29.05 -16.13 10.42
CA VAL A 575 29.28 -16.74 9.09
C VAL A 575 30.00 -18.09 9.19
N GLU A 576 30.89 -18.22 10.18
CA GLU A 576 31.64 -19.41 10.58
C GLU A 576 30.73 -20.55 11.07
N LYS A 577 29.64 -20.19 11.75
CA LYS A 577 28.67 -21.13 12.35
C LYS A 577 27.52 -21.44 11.40
N TYR A 578 27.31 -20.63 10.36
CA TYR A 578 26.24 -20.84 9.39
C TYR A 578 26.61 -21.91 8.35
N ARG A 579 25.79 -22.97 8.31
CA ARG A 579 25.91 -24.10 7.38
C ARG A 579 24.85 -23.97 6.27
N PRO A 580 25.22 -23.62 5.02
CA PRO A 580 24.25 -23.23 4.00
C PRO A 580 23.23 -24.30 3.57
N ILE A 581 23.53 -25.58 3.79
CA ILE A 581 22.62 -26.69 3.48
C ILE A 581 21.76 -27.02 4.71
N GLU A 582 22.40 -27.26 5.87
CA GLU A 582 21.71 -27.68 7.10
C GLU A 582 20.80 -26.57 7.71
N HIS A 583 21.13 -25.30 7.47
CA HIS A 583 20.41 -24.15 8.03
C HIS A 583 19.49 -23.45 7.02
N ALA A 584 19.25 -24.07 5.85
CA ALA A 584 18.27 -23.63 4.88
C ALA A 584 16.89 -24.26 5.17
N CYS A 585 15.82 -23.58 4.74
CA CYS A 585 14.44 -24.06 4.92
C CYS A 585 13.86 -24.78 3.68
N TRP A 586 14.72 -25.31 2.80
CA TRP A 586 14.35 -26.09 1.62
C TRP A 586 15.50 -27.04 1.22
N THR A 587 15.26 -27.92 0.25
CA THR A 587 16.25 -28.92 -0.20
C THR A 587 16.78 -28.62 -1.60
N ALA A 588 17.97 -29.17 -1.93
CA ALA A 588 18.65 -28.92 -3.20
C ALA A 588 17.76 -29.30 -4.40
N GLY A 589 17.76 -28.45 -5.43
CA GLY A 589 16.95 -28.64 -6.64
C GLY A 589 15.48 -28.19 -6.50
N GLN A 590 15.00 -27.83 -5.31
CA GLN A 590 13.73 -27.13 -5.16
C GLN A 590 13.89 -25.63 -5.44
N PRO A 591 12.86 -24.93 -5.98
CA PRO A 591 12.86 -23.47 -6.05
C PRO A 591 12.99 -22.86 -4.66
N ALA A 592 13.85 -21.85 -4.49
CA ALA A 592 14.04 -21.22 -3.19
C ALA A 592 12.73 -20.54 -2.71
N PRO A 593 12.30 -20.77 -1.46
CA PRO A 593 11.08 -20.16 -0.92
C PRO A 593 11.27 -18.67 -0.68
N TYR A 594 10.31 -17.84 -1.09
CA TYR A 594 10.34 -16.39 -0.86
C TYR A 594 10.39 -16.04 0.64
N LEU A 595 9.82 -16.90 1.48
CA LEU A 595 9.94 -16.88 2.94
C LEU A 595 11.39 -16.78 3.44
N HIS A 596 12.37 -17.37 2.75
CA HIS A 596 13.78 -17.25 3.13
C HIS A 596 14.28 -15.80 3.00
N LEU A 597 13.88 -15.10 1.92
CA LEU A 597 14.14 -13.67 1.78
C LEU A 597 13.36 -12.86 2.81
N ALA A 598 12.08 -13.15 3.02
CA ALA A 598 11.24 -12.43 3.98
C ALA A 598 11.78 -12.52 5.42
N ARG A 599 12.24 -13.70 5.87
CA ARG A 599 12.90 -13.87 7.17
C ARG A 599 14.25 -13.13 7.24
N THR A 600 15.05 -13.17 6.16
CA THR A 600 16.29 -12.37 6.06
C THR A 600 16.00 -10.87 6.17
N PHE A 601 14.96 -10.39 5.49
CA PHE A 601 14.55 -8.99 5.47
C PHE A 601 14.09 -8.48 6.83
N ASP A 602 13.35 -9.29 7.60
CA ASP A 602 12.95 -8.95 8.98
C ASP A 602 14.14 -8.85 9.95
N LEU A 603 15.09 -9.78 9.87
CA LEU A 603 16.34 -9.71 10.64
C LEU A 603 17.18 -8.47 10.27
N VAL A 604 17.30 -8.20 8.97
CA VAL A 604 18.09 -7.09 8.43
C VAL A 604 17.47 -5.73 8.74
N GLU A 605 16.14 -5.61 8.76
CA GLU A 605 15.41 -4.40 9.18
C GLU A 605 15.64 -4.05 10.66
N ARG A 606 15.77 -5.08 11.52
CA ARG A 606 16.01 -4.91 12.97
C ARG A 606 17.46 -4.57 13.30
N GLU A 607 18.39 -4.82 12.38
CA GLU A 607 19.83 -4.64 12.58
C GLU A 607 20.29 -3.22 12.24
N LYS A 608 21.06 -2.58 13.13
CA LYS A 608 21.62 -1.23 12.92
C LYS A 608 23.03 -1.27 12.35
N GLY A 609 23.77 -2.35 12.55
CA GLY A 609 25.17 -2.51 12.14
C GLY A 609 25.35 -3.08 10.73
N LYS A 610 25.83 -2.26 9.79
CA LYS A 610 26.07 -2.65 8.38
C LYS A 610 26.85 -3.96 8.23
N ILE A 611 27.85 -4.23 9.08
CA ILE A 611 28.66 -5.45 9.04
C ILE A 611 27.79 -6.69 9.26
N LYS A 612 26.94 -6.68 10.30
CA LYS A 612 26.05 -7.79 10.63
C LYS A 612 24.91 -7.94 9.60
N THR A 613 24.38 -6.83 9.07
CA THR A 613 23.51 -6.85 7.88
C THR A 613 24.17 -7.55 6.67
N THR A 614 25.45 -7.26 6.41
CA THR A 614 26.21 -7.87 5.29
C THR A 614 26.40 -9.37 5.53
N ALA A 615 26.67 -9.78 6.77
CA ALA A 615 26.79 -11.19 7.16
C ALA A 615 25.48 -11.98 7.01
N MET A 616 24.34 -11.41 7.43
CA MET A 616 23.01 -12.02 7.25
C MET A 616 22.66 -12.22 5.77
N LEU A 617 22.88 -11.19 4.94
CA LEU A 617 22.68 -11.29 3.49
C LEU A 617 23.65 -12.30 2.85
N CYS A 618 24.89 -12.36 3.31
CA CYS A 618 25.88 -13.34 2.85
C CYS A 618 25.44 -14.77 3.18
N ASN A 619 24.93 -15.03 4.39
CA ASN A 619 24.38 -16.34 4.76
C ASN A 619 23.19 -16.73 3.87
N MET A 620 22.26 -15.82 3.64
CA MET A 620 21.14 -16.01 2.71
C MET A 620 21.61 -16.37 1.29
N PHE A 621 22.56 -15.60 0.73
CA PHE A 621 23.10 -15.89 -0.61
C PHE A 621 23.88 -17.22 -0.66
N ARG A 622 24.61 -17.61 0.40
CA ARG A 622 25.32 -18.90 0.46
C ARG A 622 24.35 -20.09 0.31
N SER A 623 23.14 -19.98 0.89
CA SER A 623 22.12 -21.04 0.79
C SER A 623 21.45 -21.07 -0.58
N LEU A 624 21.21 -19.90 -1.19
CA LEU A 624 20.77 -19.84 -2.60
C LEU A 624 21.81 -20.47 -3.54
N LEU A 625 23.09 -20.13 -3.40
CA LEU A 625 24.18 -20.70 -4.19
C LEU A 625 24.24 -22.24 -4.05
N ALA A 626 24.12 -22.76 -2.83
CA ALA A 626 24.26 -24.19 -2.55
C ALA A 626 23.06 -25.05 -2.98
N LEU A 627 21.85 -24.49 -3.06
CA LEU A 627 20.62 -25.26 -3.23
C LEU A 627 19.80 -24.91 -4.49
N SER A 628 19.86 -23.64 -4.93
CA SER A 628 19.00 -23.08 -5.97
C SER A 628 19.67 -21.89 -6.71
N PRO A 629 20.79 -22.08 -7.41
CA PRO A 629 21.58 -20.98 -7.97
C PRO A 629 20.80 -20.07 -8.94
N ASP A 630 19.81 -20.59 -9.69
CA ASP A 630 18.95 -19.77 -10.56
C ASP A 630 18.16 -18.68 -9.81
N ASP A 631 17.89 -18.88 -8.51
CA ASP A 631 17.14 -17.91 -7.70
C ASP A 631 18.03 -16.75 -7.21
N VAL A 632 19.35 -16.77 -7.43
CA VAL A 632 20.27 -15.71 -6.98
C VAL A 632 20.00 -14.37 -7.68
N LEU A 633 19.86 -14.34 -9.01
CA LEU A 633 19.56 -13.11 -9.76
C LEU A 633 18.16 -12.53 -9.39
N PRO A 634 17.07 -13.33 -9.37
CA PRO A 634 15.80 -12.93 -8.78
C PRO A 634 15.91 -12.40 -7.34
N ALA A 635 16.69 -13.04 -6.47
CA ALA A 635 16.89 -12.60 -5.09
C ALA A 635 17.62 -11.26 -5.00
N VAL A 636 18.69 -11.06 -5.79
CA VAL A 636 19.39 -9.76 -5.89
C VAL A 636 18.39 -8.68 -6.28
N TYR A 637 17.60 -8.90 -7.34
CA TYR A 637 16.59 -7.93 -7.77
C TYR A 637 15.56 -7.60 -6.69
N LEU A 638 15.01 -8.61 -6.00
CA LEU A 638 14.06 -8.41 -4.91
C LEU A 638 14.70 -7.65 -3.72
N CYS A 639 15.95 -7.96 -3.35
CA CYS A 639 16.69 -7.19 -2.34
C CYS A 639 16.89 -5.71 -2.72
N THR A 640 16.95 -5.40 -4.02
CA THR A 640 17.04 -4.02 -4.54
C THR A 640 15.69 -3.29 -4.60
N ASN A 641 14.59 -4.04 -4.51
CA ASN A 641 13.23 -3.60 -4.86
C ASN A 641 13.08 -3.14 -6.32
N LYS A 642 13.76 -3.83 -7.25
CA LYS A 642 13.68 -3.61 -8.71
C LYS A 642 13.30 -4.90 -9.43
N ILE A 643 12.96 -4.77 -10.70
CA ILE A 643 12.60 -5.88 -11.61
C ILE A 643 13.33 -5.81 -12.95
N SER A 644 14.21 -4.84 -13.13
CA SER A 644 15.00 -4.60 -14.34
C SER A 644 16.17 -3.68 -14.01
N PRO A 645 17.12 -3.49 -14.94
CA PRO A 645 17.97 -2.31 -14.98
C PRO A 645 17.11 -1.04 -15.10
N ASP A 646 17.59 0.09 -14.57
CA ASP A 646 16.80 1.35 -14.56
C ASP A 646 16.58 1.90 -15.99
N HIS A 647 17.51 1.62 -16.90
CA HIS A 647 17.49 2.15 -18.28
C HIS A 647 16.40 1.55 -19.16
N GLU A 648 15.95 0.31 -18.90
CA GLU A 648 14.80 -0.31 -19.59
C GLU A 648 13.46 0.41 -19.29
N ASN A 649 13.43 1.30 -18.28
CA ASN A 649 12.23 1.99 -17.82
C ASN A 649 11.07 1.02 -17.49
N VAL A 650 11.35 -0.19 -16.98
CA VAL A 650 10.29 -1.14 -16.59
C VAL A 650 9.73 -0.73 -15.24
N GLU A 651 8.41 -0.54 -15.19
CA GLU A 651 7.71 -0.07 -14.01
C GLU A 651 6.54 -0.98 -13.69
N LEU A 652 6.39 -1.37 -12.42
CA LEU A 652 5.27 -2.23 -11.95
C LEU A 652 3.88 -1.68 -12.29
N ASN A 653 3.74 -0.37 -12.55
CA ASN A 653 2.47 0.29 -12.84
C ASN A 653 1.33 0.00 -11.83
N ILE A 654 1.69 -0.27 -10.58
CA ILE A 654 0.79 -0.48 -9.44
C ILE A 654 0.80 0.78 -8.58
N GLY A 655 -0.39 1.31 -8.32
CA GLY A 655 -0.62 2.38 -7.36
C GLY A 655 -1.06 1.82 -6.01
N GLY A 656 -0.78 2.54 -4.93
CA GLY A 656 -1.12 2.12 -3.57
C GLY A 656 -2.60 1.83 -3.33
N SER A 657 -3.51 2.53 -4.04
CA SER A 657 -4.95 2.27 -3.98
C SER A 657 -5.37 0.91 -4.56
N LEU A 658 -4.60 0.36 -5.53
CA LEU A 658 -4.80 -1.00 -6.04
C LEU A 658 -4.36 -2.02 -4.99
N VAL A 659 -3.23 -1.78 -4.32
CA VAL A 659 -2.75 -2.63 -3.22
C VAL A 659 -3.75 -2.64 -2.07
N ILE A 660 -4.27 -1.47 -1.66
CA ILE A 660 -5.31 -1.36 -0.63
C ILE A 660 -6.60 -2.07 -1.05
N SER A 661 -7.06 -1.95 -2.29
CA SER A 661 -8.24 -2.69 -2.75
C SER A 661 -8.01 -4.21 -2.86
N ALA A 662 -6.78 -4.65 -3.08
CA ALA A 662 -6.43 -6.07 -3.01
C ALA A 662 -6.39 -6.55 -1.54
N MET A 663 -5.83 -5.75 -0.62
CA MET A 663 -5.84 -6.02 0.82
C MET A 663 -7.26 -6.07 1.40
N GLU A 664 -8.14 -5.13 1.02
CA GLU A 664 -9.55 -5.11 1.42
C GLU A 664 -10.27 -6.41 1.03
N GLU A 665 -10.11 -6.88 -0.21
CA GLU A 665 -10.76 -8.10 -0.70
C GLU A 665 -10.13 -9.40 -0.16
N SER A 666 -8.82 -9.41 0.09
CA SER A 666 -8.12 -10.61 0.58
C SER A 666 -8.16 -10.75 2.10
N LEU A 667 -7.99 -9.64 2.84
CA LEU A 667 -7.89 -9.59 4.29
C LEU A 667 -9.23 -9.24 4.97
N GLY A 668 -10.31 -9.07 4.20
CA GLY A 668 -11.65 -8.73 4.72
C GLY A 668 -11.73 -7.40 5.48
N THR A 669 -10.67 -6.59 5.45
CA THR A 669 -10.52 -5.41 6.31
C THR A 669 -10.92 -4.15 5.55
N SER A 670 -11.85 -3.38 6.10
CA SER A 670 -12.32 -2.14 5.44
C SER A 670 -11.19 -1.12 5.23
N LYS A 671 -11.26 -0.32 4.15
CA LYS A 671 -10.28 0.76 3.89
C LYS A 671 -10.14 1.73 5.04
N SER A 672 -11.23 1.99 5.78
CA SER A 672 -11.20 2.85 6.97
C SER A 672 -10.29 2.28 8.05
N LYS A 673 -10.40 0.97 8.33
CA LYS A 673 -9.56 0.31 9.32
C LYS A 673 -8.10 0.18 8.86
N ILE A 674 -7.86 -0.12 7.59
CA ILE A 674 -6.50 -0.09 6.99
C ILE A 674 -5.88 1.31 7.14
N HIS A 675 -6.66 2.37 6.91
CA HIS A 675 -6.21 3.76 7.05
C HIS A 675 -5.93 4.14 8.52
N GLU A 676 -6.79 3.75 9.45
CA GLU A 676 -6.59 3.94 10.90
C GLU A 676 -5.29 3.26 11.35
N MET A 677 -5.08 1.99 10.99
CA MET A 677 -3.85 1.26 11.31
C MET A 677 -2.63 1.91 10.65
N TYR A 678 -2.75 2.42 9.42
CA TYR A 678 -1.65 3.10 8.73
C TYR A 678 -1.19 4.38 9.46
N LYS A 679 -2.07 5.10 10.17
CA LYS A 679 -1.69 6.25 11.00
C LYS A 679 -0.81 5.84 12.19
N THR A 680 -1.04 4.66 12.74
CA THR A 680 -0.25 4.09 13.86
C THR A 680 1.08 3.51 13.37
N TYR A 681 1.05 2.65 12.34
CA TYR A 681 2.23 1.91 11.87
C TYR A 681 3.12 2.71 10.88
N GLY A 682 2.58 3.67 10.13
CA GLY A 682 3.34 4.45 9.14
C GLY A 682 3.91 3.62 7.96
N ASP A 683 3.42 2.39 7.78
CA ASP A 683 3.86 1.44 6.76
C ASP A 683 2.72 0.49 6.35
N LEU A 684 2.51 0.29 5.05
CA LEU A 684 1.41 -0.55 4.57
C LEU A 684 1.73 -2.06 4.68
N GLY A 685 3.01 -2.44 4.72
CA GLY A 685 3.43 -3.83 4.92
C GLY A 685 3.19 -4.28 6.35
N ASP A 686 3.55 -3.48 7.34
CA ASP A 686 3.25 -3.77 8.75
C ASP A 686 1.73 -3.82 9.00
N VAL A 687 0.94 -2.92 8.40
CA VAL A 687 -0.54 -3.00 8.43
C VAL A 687 -1.05 -4.30 7.78
N ALA A 688 -0.54 -4.67 6.61
CA ALA A 688 -0.95 -5.90 5.94
C ALA A 688 -0.59 -7.17 6.74
N GLN A 689 0.57 -7.15 7.40
CA GLN A 689 1.03 -8.21 8.29
C GLN A 689 0.10 -8.39 9.49
N GLU A 690 -0.30 -7.30 10.12
CA GLU A 690 -1.22 -7.30 11.26
C GLU A 690 -2.62 -7.78 10.85
N CYS A 691 -3.16 -7.26 9.74
CA CYS A 691 -4.44 -7.71 9.19
C CYS A 691 -4.45 -9.22 8.85
N ARG A 692 -3.31 -9.78 8.40
CA ARG A 692 -3.20 -11.21 8.02
C ARG A 692 -3.30 -12.17 9.22
N GLN A 693 -2.96 -11.75 10.43
CA GLN A 693 -3.02 -12.61 11.62
C GLN A 693 -4.46 -13.03 11.99
N ASN A 694 -5.46 -12.28 11.52
CA ASN A 694 -6.87 -12.50 11.85
C ASN A 694 -7.60 -13.46 10.88
N GLN A 695 -6.87 -14.19 10.01
CA GLN A 695 -7.47 -15.08 9.01
C GLN A 695 -6.81 -16.46 8.96
N THR A 696 -7.61 -17.51 9.16
CA THR A 696 -7.24 -18.90 8.88
C THR A 696 -7.77 -19.33 7.51
N LEU A 697 -6.93 -19.99 6.71
CA LEU A 697 -7.34 -20.62 5.44
C LEU A 697 -7.60 -22.11 5.68
N LEU A 698 -8.71 -22.64 5.17
CA LEU A 698 -9.04 -24.07 5.22
C LEU A 698 -7.94 -24.96 4.61
N ALA A 699 -7.30 -24.47 3.55
CA ALA A 699 -6.06 -25.02 3.02
C ALA A 699 -5.17 -23.86 2.52
N PRO A 700 -3.89 -23.79 2.91
CA PRO A 700 -2.98 -22.79 2.35
C PRO A 700 -2.63 -23.17 0.89
N PRO A 701 -2.59 -22.20 -0.05
CA PRO A 701 -2.10 -22.46 -1.40
C PRO A 701 -0.60 -22.78 -1.39
N ARG A 702 -0.05 -23.13 -2.56
CA ARG A 702 1.39 -23.39 -2.73
C ARG A 702 2.22 -22.20 -2.19
N PRO A 703 3.33 -22.47 -1.46
CA PRO A 703 4.19 -21.40 -0.96
C PRO A 703 4.79 -20.60 -2.11
N LEU A 704 5.07 -19.31 -1.86
CA LEU A 704 5.74 -18.46 -2.83
C LEU A 704 7.20 -18.87 -2.99
N SER A 705 7.70 -18.95 -4.22
CA SER A 705 9.13 -19.04 -4.51
C SER A 705 9.71 -17.69 -4.95
N VAL A 706 11.03 -17.53 -4.81
CA VAL A 706 11.75 -16.32 -5.19
C VAL A 706 11.55 -16.03 -6.69
N ARG A 707 11.81 -17.01 -7.57
CA ARG A 707 11.55 -16.92 -9.02
C ARG A 707 10.08 -16.64 -9.38
N ASP A 708 9.11 -17.20 -8.66
CA ASP A 708 7.68 -16.97 -8.95
C ASP A 708 7.24 -15.55 -8.58
N VAL A 709 7.70 -15.02 -7.45
CA VAL A 709 7.43 -13.62 -7.06
C VAL A 709 8.08 -12.68 -8.07
N TYR A 710 9.36 -12.86 -8.39
CA TYR A 710 10.08 -12.03 -9.37
C TYR A 710 9.43 -12.08 -10.76
N SER A 711 9.12 -13.27 -11.29
CA SER A 711 8.49 -13.41 -12.61
C SER A 711 7.06 -12.86 -12.65
N THR A 712 6.30 -12.96 -11.55
CA THR A 712 4.97 -12.34 -11.45
C THR A 712 5.06 -10.82 -11.41
N LEU A 713 6.08 -10.24 -10.77
CA LEU A 713 6.34 -8.80 -10.79
C LEU A 713 6.76 -8.32 -12.20
N ARG A 714 7.56 -9.08 -12.95
CA ARG A 714 7.82 -8.82 -14.40
C ARG A 714 6.50 -8.85 -15.19
N LYS A 715 5.66 -9.89 -15.04
CA LYS A 715 4.34 -10.01 -15.71
C LYS A 715 3.44 -8.80 -15.40
N LEU A 716 3.37 -8.37 -14.13
CA LEU A 716 2.61 -7.19 -13.69
C LEU A 716 3.00 -5.90 -14.41
N SER A 717 4.30 -5.71 -14.65
CA SER A 717 4.84 -4.54 -15.36
C SER A 717 4.48 -4.50 -16.85
N ALA A 718 4.39 -5.67 -17.50
CA ALA A 718 4.09 -5.81 -18.92
C ALA A 718 2.61 -5.61 -19.26
N ILE A 719 1.68 -5.85 -18.32
CA ILE A 719 0.24 -5.67 -18.55
C ILE A 719 -0.06 -4.20 -18.91
N SER A 720 -0.64 -3.94 -20.08
CA SER A 720 -1.05 -2.61 -20.53
C SER A 720 -2.49 -2.60 -21.12
N GLY A 721 -2.97 -1.44 -21.56
CA GLY A 721 -4.27 -1.28 -22.23
C GLY A 721 -5.51 -1.27 -21.32
N GLY A 722 -6.69 -1.41 -21.95
CA GLY A 722 -7.98 -1.48 -21.28
C GLY A 722 -8.05 -2.66 -20.29
N GLY A 723 -8.78 -2.49 -19.18
CA GLY A 723 -8.93 -3.51 -18.13
C GLY A 723 -7.62 -3.92 -17.42
N SER A 724 -6.49 -3.24 -17.68
CA SER A 724 -5.18 -3.55 -17.10
C SER A 724 -5.18 -3.51 -15.56
N ALA A 725 -5.89 -2.56 -14.95
CA ALA A 725 -6.03 -2.46 -13.50
C ALA A 725 -6.67 -3.72 -12.86
N GLY A 726 -7.72 -4.28 -13.49
CA GLY A 726 -8.36 -5.52 -13.02
C GLY A 726 -7.43 -6.72 -13.12
N ARG A 727 -6.78 -6.90 -14.27
CA ARG A 727 -5.79 -7.96 -14.50
C ARG A 727 -4.61 -7.89 -13.51
N ARG A 728 -4.09 -6.69 -13.22
CA ARG A 728 -3.07 -6.49 -12.19
C ARG A 728 -3.58 -6.81 -10.78
N LYS A 729 -4.82 -6.42 -10.43
CA LYS A 729 -5.42 -6.73 -9.13
C LYS A 729 -5.52 -8.25 -8.91
N ILE A 730 -5.93 -9.03 -9.91
CA ILE A 730 -6.03 -10.50 -9.82
C ILE A 730 -4.67 -11.15 -9.49
N LEU A 731 -3.59 -10.75 -10.17
CA LEU A 731 -2.25 -11.26 -9.88
C LEU A 731 -1.76 -10.86 -8.48
N VAL A 732 -2.01 -9.61 -8.06
CA VAL A 732 -1.68 -9.14 -6.71
C VAL A 732 -2.46 -9.92 -5.63
N LEU A 733 -3.75 -10.19 -5.85
CA LEU A 733 -4.57 -11.02 -4.95
C LEU A 733 -4.03 -12.45 -4.82
N HIS A 734 -3.55 -13.05 -5.92
CA HIS A 734 -2.97 -14.39 -5.90
C HIS A 734 -1.69 -14.45 -5.05
N LEU A 735 -0.80 -13.47 -5.21
CA LEU A 735 0.41 -13.35 -4.38
C LEU A 735 0.04 -13.15 -2.89
N ILE A 736 -0.83 -12.18 -2.59
CA ILE A 736 -1.25 -11.84 -1.22
C ILE A 736 -1.92 -13.04 -0.51
N ARG A 737 -2.79 -13.79 -1.19
CA ARG A 737 -3.43 -14.99 -0.63
C ARG A 737 -2.43 -16.10 -0.31
N SER A 738 -1.30 -16.14 -1.02
CA SER A 738 -0.27 -17.18 -0.89
C SER A 738 0.83 -16.87 0.12
N CYS A 739 0.91 -15.63 0.61
CA CYS A 739 1.85 -15.23 1.66
C CYS A 739 1.66 -16.04 2.96
N ARG A 740 2.79 -16.51 3.50
CA ARG A 740 2.97 -17.19 4.79
C ARG A 740 3.84 -16.33 5.70
N GLU A 741 3.64 -16.47 7.02
CA GLU A 741 4.41 -15.73 8.04
C GLU A 741 4.56 -14.23 7.68
N MET A 742 5.80 -13.75 7.51
CA MET A 742 6.18 -12.37 7.21
C MET A 742 6.33 -12.04 5.72
N GLU A 743 5.99 -12.95 4.80
CA GLU A 743 6.01 -12.68 3.35
C GLU A 743 5.07 -11.52 2.99
N MET A 744 3.94 -11.38 3.70
CA MET A 744 2.93 -10.34 3.48
C MET A 744 3.55 -8.94 3.62
N LYS A 745 4.27 -8.70 4.72
CA LYS A 745 4.96 -7.44 5.01
C LYS A 745 5.84 -7.00 3.84
N PHE A 746 6.76 -7.86 3.41
CA PHE A 746 7.74 -7.51 2.38
C PHE A 746 7.17 -7.55 0.96
N LEU A 747 6.17 -8.40 0.67
CA LEU A 747 5.45 -8.35 -0.59
C LEU A 747 4.71 -7.01 -0.75
N VAL A 748 3.94 -6.59 0.25
CA VAL A 748 3.19 -5.31 0.18
C VAL A 748 4.14 -4.12 0.09
N ARG A 749 5.24 -4.12 0.86
CA ARG A 749 6.32 -3.12 0.74
C ARG A 749 6.95 -3.11 -0.66
N THR A 750 7.15 -4.26 -1.29
CA THR A 750 7.63 -4.37 -2.68
C THR A 750 6.63 -3.78 -3.67
N LEU A 751 5.34 -4.12 -3.53
CA LEU A 751 4.26 -3.62 -4.41
C LEU A 751 4.06 -2.10 -4.33
N VAL A 752 4.23 -1.49 -3.15
CA VAL A 752 4.24 -0.02 -2.97
C VAL A 752 5.61 0.64 -3.22
N ARG A 753 6.59 -0.14 -3.71
CA ARG A 753 7.96 0.29 -4.02
C ARG A 753 8.73 0.90 -2.84
N ASN A 754 8.52 0.39 -1.63
CA ASN A 754 9.14 0.89 -0.39
C ASN A 754 9.58 -0.26 0.55
N LEU A 755 10.58 -1.06 0.14
CA LEU A 755 11.03 -2.28 0.83
C LEU A 755 11.53 -2.08 2.27
N ARG A 756 12.14 -0.92 2.57
CA ARG A 756 12.52 -0.44 3.93
C ARG A 756 13.49 -1.29 4.77
N ILE A 757 14.10 -2.34 4.22
CA ILE A 757 15.07 -3.21 4.93
C ILE A 757 16.42 -2.56 5.29
N GLY A 758 16.67 -1.29 4.99
CA GLY A 758 17.95 -0.61 5.30
C GLY A 758 19.18 -1.03 4.45
N ALA A 759 19.11 -2.13 3.70
CA ALA A 759 20.14 -2.55 2.76
C ALA A 759 20.06 -1.80 1.40
N MET A 760 21.21 -1.65 0.75
CA MET A 760 21.40 -1.00 -0.57
C MET A 760 22.51 -1.73 -1.36
N MET A 761 22.77 -1.36 -2.61
CA MET A 761 23.81 -1.99 -3.45
C MET A 761 25.19 -2.05 -2.81
N LYS A 762 25.59 -0.97 -2.11
CA LYS A 762 26.81 -0.90 -1.29
C LYS A 762 26.87 -1.86 -0.08
N THR A 763 25.87 -2.72 0.08
CA THR A 763 25.74 -3.75 1.13
C THR A 763 25.39 -5.10 0.51
N ILE A 764 24.48 -5.14 -0.47
CA ILE A 764 24.03 -6.34 -1.16
C ILE A 764 25.12 -6.93 -2.08
N LEU A 765 25.83 -6.10 -2.85
CA LEU A 765 26.90 -6.58 -3.73
C LEU A 765 28.11 -7.14 -2.95
N PRO A 766 28.62 -6.45 -1.90
CA PRO A 766 29.58 -7.06 -0.96
C PRO A 766 29.11 -8.38 -0.36
N ALA A 767 27.84 -8.48 0.05
CA ALA A 767 27.29 -9.71 0.63
C ALA A 767 27.26 -10.88 -0.38
N LEU A 768 26.92 -10.62 -1.64
CA LEU A 768 26.96 -11.63 -2.71
C LEU A 768 28.39 -12.07 -3.02
N ALA A 769 29.32 -11.11 -3.18
CA ALA A 769 30.74 -11.40 -3.37
C ALA A 769 31.30 -12.26 -2.23
N HIS A 770 31.00 -11.90 -0.98
CA HIS A 770 31.42 -12.69 0.18
C HIS A 770 30.82 -14.10 0.16
N ALA A 771 29.56 -14.24 -0.25
CA ALA A 771 28.90 -15.54 -0.33
C ALA A 771 29.57 -16.49 -1.33
N ILE A 772 30.00 -15.98 -2.49
CA ILE A 772 30.67 -16.74 -3.55
C ILE A 772 32.03 -17.27 -3.08
N VAL A 773 32.90 -16.39 -2.56
CA VAL A 773 34.21 -16.78 -2.01
C VAL A 773 34.06 -17.88 -0.94
N LEU A 774 33.08 -17.73 -0.04
CA LEU A 774 32.85 -18.71 1.02
C LEU A 774 32.24 -20.02 0.51
N HIS A 775 31.37 -19.97 -0.51
CA HIS A 775 30.75 -21.15 -1.11
C HIS A 775 31.79 -22.03 -1.81
N GLU A 776 32.69 -21.45 -2.59
CA GLU A 776 33.81 -22.18 -3.22
C GLU A 776 34.75 -22.78 -2.18
N LYS A 777 35.18 -22.00 -1.17
CA LYS A 777 36.10 -22.49 -0.15
C LYS A 777 35.51 -23.63 0.67
N CYS A 778 34.23 -23.54 1.07
CA CYS A 778 33.53 -24.65 1.72
C CYS A 778 33.40 -25.91 0.84
N SER A 779 33.37 -25.76 -0.49
CA SER A 779 33.37 -26.90 -1.43
C SER A 779 34.74 -27.60 -1.53
N THR A 780 35.81 -26.98 -0.99
CA THR A 780 37.18 -27.50 -0.99
C THR A 780 37.71 -27.96 0.38
N GLY A 781 36.97 -27.74 1.47
CA GLY A 781 37.37 -28.20 2.82
C GLY A 781 36.46 -27.70 3.96
N PRO A 782 36.45 -28.41 5.12
CA PRO A 782 35.42 -28.22 6.15
C PRO A 782 35.61 -27.04 7.11
N VAL A 783 36.77 -26.36 7.12
CA VAL A 783 37.05 -25.24 8.03
C VAL A 783 37.71 -24.08 7.28
N VAL A 784 36.92 -23.03 7.01
CA VAL A 784 37.41 -21.77 6.41
C VAL A 784 37.68 -20.77 7.54
N SER A 785 38.95 -20.47 7.81
CA SER A 785 39.33 -19.39 8.72
C SER A 785 39.07 -18.03 8.05
N LEU A 786 38.21 -17.20 8.65
CA LEU A 786 37.83 -15.91 8.05
C LEU A 786 39.03 -14.98 7.83
N GLU A 787 40.00 -14.97 8.75
CA GLU A 787 41.18 -14.11 8.63
C GLU A 787 42.06 -14.50 7.42
N GLY A 788 42.05 -15.78 7.03
CA GLY A 788 42.76 -16.28 5.84
C GLY A 788 42.09 -15.93 4.50
N VAL A 789 40.79 -15.61 4.48
CA VAL A 789 40.03 -15.25 3.27
C VAL A 789 39.64 -13.77 3.20
N LYS A 790 39.85 -13.00 4.27
CA LYS A 790 39.49 -11.59 4.43
C LYS A 790 39.96 -10.68 3.28
N SER A 791 41.19 -10.90 2.80
CA SER A 791 41.73 -10.19 1.63
C SER A 791 40.96 -10.53 0.35
N GLN A 792 40.65 -11.80 0.11
CA GLN A 792 39.86 -12.25 -1.05
C GLN A 792 38.43 -11.70 -1.00
N LEU A 793 37.79 -11.73 0.17
CA LEU A 793 36.46 -11.16 0.40
C LEU A 793 36.43 -9.66 0.05
N GLN A 794 37.40 -8.89 0.54
CA GLN A 794 37.50 -7.45 0.25
C GLN A 794 37.85 -7.18 -1.22
N SER A 795 38.71 -8.00 -1.84
CA SER A 795 39.07 -7.90 -3.26
C SER A 795 37.84 -8.08 -4.14
N LEU A 796 37.16 -9.22 -4.07
CA LEU A 796 35.99 -9.50 -4.91
C LEU A 796 34.83 -8.53 -4.64
N SER A 797 34.62 -8.13 -3.38
CA SER A 797 33.66 -7.09 -3.00
C SER A 797 33.93 -5.75 -3.70
N THR A 798 35.21 -5.41 -3.90
CA THR A 798 35.64 -4.23 -4.65
C THR A 798 35.40 -4.40 -6.15
N GLU A 799 35.83 -5.52 -6.74
CA GLU A 799 35.61 -5.85 -8.16
C GLU A 799 34.13 -5.83 -8.54
N VAL A 800 33.26 -6.52 -7.80
CA VAL A 800 31.82 -6.54 -8.07
C VAL A 800 31.17 -5.17 -7.91
N THR A 801 31.65 -4.35 -6.98
CA THR A 801 31.17 -2.97 -6.81
C THR A 801 31.62 -2.07 -7.97
N GLU A 802 32.84 -2.24 -8.45
CA GLU A 802 33.38 -1.49 -9.59
C GLU A 802 32.72 -1.90 -10.91
N ALA A 803 32.51 -3.20 -11.11
CA ALA A 803 31.75 -3.74 -12.25
C ALA A 803 30.33 -3.15 -12.31
N TYR A 804 29.62 -3.05 -11.18
CA TYR A 804 28.31 -2.37 -11.13
C TYR A 804 28.38 -0.86 -11.40
N ASN A 805 29.49 -0.21 -11.05
CA ASN A 805 29.70 1.22 -11.36
C ASN A 805 29.97 1.47 -12.86
N VAL A 806 30.39 0.44 -13.62
CA VAL A 806 30.58 0.51 -15.07
C VAL A 806 29.33 0.04 -15.82
N ILE A 807 28.76 -1.09 -15.39
CA ILE A 807 27.57 -1.72 -15.94
C ILE A 807 26.55 -1.96 -14.80
N PRO A 808 25.64 -1.01 -14.51
CA PRO A 808 24.56 -1.20 -13.54
C PRO A 808 23.41 -2.06 -14.10
N ASN A 809 23.75 -3.24 -14.64
CA ASN A 809 22.85 -4.26 -15.17
C ASN A 809 23.10 -5.60 -14.46
N MET A 810 22.15 -6.05 -13.64
CA MET A 810 22.28 -7.31 -12.89
C MET A 810 22.15 -8.55 -13.78
N ASP A 811 21.43 -8.44 -14.91
CA ASP A 811 21.27 -9.54 -15.87
C ASP A 811 22.58 -9.87 -16.61
N LEU A 812 23.58 -8.99 -16.55
CA LEU A 812 24.94 -9.24 -17.02
C LEU A 812 25.90 -9.51 -15.86
N LEU A 813 25.85 -8.67 -14.81
CA LEU A 813 26.78 -8.75 -13.68
C LEU A 813 26.64 -10.05 -12.89
N VAL A 814 25.42 -10.46 -12.53
CA VAL A 814 25.22 -11.63 -11.66
C VAL A 814 25.58 -12.92 -12.39
N PRO A 815 25.14 -13.19 -13.64
CA PRO A 815 25.56 -14.40 -14.36
C PRO A 815 27.07 -14.49 -14.59
N SER A 816 27.74 -13.38 -14.93
CA SER A 816 29.19 -13.36 -15.14
C SER A 816 29.94 -13.68 -13.84
N LEU A 817 29.53 -13.04 -12.73
CA LEU A 817 30.06 -13.29 -11.39
C LEU A 817 29.81 -14.73 -10.91
N LEU A 818 28.66 -15.34 -11.24
CA LEU A 818 28.38 -16.75 -10.93
C LEU A 818 29.21 -17.72 -11.80
N CYS A 819 29.62 -17.32 -13.00
CA CYS A 819 30.42 -18.14 -13.92
C CYS A 819 31.92 -18.06 -13.62
N GLU A 820 32.44 -16.86 -13.32
CA GLU A 820 33.86 -16.62 -13.01
C GLU A 820 34.20 -16.84 -11.52
N GLY A 821 33.18 -16.86 -10.64
CA GLY A 821 33.33 -17.18 -9.23
C GLY A 821 34.24 -16.20 -8.48
N ALA A 822 35.09 -16.71 -7.59
CA ALA A 822 36.07 -15.91 -6.86
C ALA A 822 37.21 -15.36 -7.73
N THR A 823 37.29 -15.74 -9.02
CA THR A 823 38.25 -15.18 -9.98
C THR A 823 37.71 -14.02 -10.80
N PHE A 824 36.42 -13.67 -10.62
CA PHE A 824 35.79 -12.55 -11.30
C PHE A 824 36.54 -11.22 -11.09
N ALA A 825 36.74 -10.49 -12.19
CA ALA A 825 37.34 -9.16 -12.20
C ALA A 825 36.44 -8.18 -12.97
N ALA A 826 36.38 -6.91 -12.52
CA ALA A 826 35.55 -5.88 -13.17
C ALA A 826 35.93 -5.65 -14.64
N SER A 827 37.17 -6.00 -15.03
CA SER A 827 37.66 -5.93 -16.41
C SER A 827 37.05 -6.98 -17.36
N SER A 828 36.37 -8.04 -16.87
CA SER A 828 35.63 -8.96 -17.75
C SER A 828 34.39 -8.31 -18.36
N LEU A 829 33.90 -7.22 -17.75
CA LEU A 829 32.72 -6.48 -18.17
C LEU A 829 33.10 -5.12 -18.78
N ALA A 830 33.08 -5.05 -20.11
CA ALA A 830 33.42 -3.85 -20.88
C ALA A 830 32.38 -2.72 -20.73
N MET A 831 32.85 -1.46 -20.63
CA MET A 831 31.98 -0.28 -20.71
C MET A 831 31.39 -0.15 -22.12
N VAL A 832 30.06 -0.16 -22.26
CA VAL A 832 29.36 -0.07 -23.55
C VAL A 832 28.36 1.09 -23.56
N PRO A 833 28.47 2.04 -24.53
CA PRO A 833 27.46 3.06 -24.75
C PRO A 833 26.05 2.47 -24.93
N GLY A 834 25.07 3.08 -24.26
CA GLY A 834 23.70 2.59 -24.16
C GLY A 834 23.38 1.90 -22.83
N THR A 835 24.39 1.53 -22.03
CA THR A 835 24.20 1.26 -20.59
C THR A 835 24.68 2.48 -19.79
N PRO A 836 23.81 3.19 -19.04
CA PRO A 836 24.22 4.36 -18.28
C PRO A 836 25.13 4.03 -17.10
N ILE A 837 26.02 4.96 -16.80
CA ILE A 837 26.97 4.91 -15.67
C ILE A 837 26.33 5.66 -14.47
N PRO A 838 26.38 5.14 -13.24
CA PRO A 838 25.88 5.85 -12.06
C PRO A 838 26.60 7.20 -11.87
N PRO A 839 25.87 8.32 -11.81
CA PRO A 839 26.49 9.65 -11.83
C PRO A 839 27.35 9.95 -10.60
N MET A 840 28.52 10.56 -10.82
CA MET A 840 29.38 11.09 -9.76
C MET A 840 28.67 12.22 -8.99
N LEU A 841 28.80 12.26 -7.66
CA LEU A 841 28.04 13.15 -6.78
C LEU A 841 28.96 14.10 -5.99
N ALA A 842 28.56 15.37 -5.90
CA ALA A 842 29.31 16.37 -5.13
C ALA A 842 28.90 16.48 -3.65
N ARG A 843 29.86 16.73 -2.77
CA ARG A 843 29.67 17.13 -1.37
C ARG A 843 29.17 18.59 -1.28
N ILE A 844 28.39 18.92 -0.24
CA ILE A 844 27.93 20.30 0.03
C ILE A 844 29.03 21.03 0.79
N THR A 845 29.22 22.32 0.50
CA THR A 845 30.17 23.20 1.20
C THR A 845 29.50 24.55 1.46
N ASN A 846 29.70 25.12 2.65
CA ASN A 846 28.92 26.26 3.16
C ASN A 846 29.49 27.64 2.74
N GLY A 847 30.36 27.66 1.72
CA GLY A 847 30.98 28.90 1.23
C GLY A 847 32.23 28.68 0.41
N VAL A 848 32.62 29.72 -0.33
CA VAL A 848 33.80 29.75 -1.19
C VAL A 848 35.08 29.50 -0.38
N THR A 849 35.25 30.17 0.76
CA THR A 849 36.43 30.03 1.63
C THR A 849 36.61 28.61 2.17
N GLN A 850 35.52 27.95 2.56
CA GLN A 850 35.57 26.56 3.01
C GLN A 850 35.91 25.61 1.85
N ALA A 851 35.42 25.89 0.64
CA ALA A 851 35.75 25.08 -0.54
C ALA A 851 37.23 25.22 -0.93
N LEU A 852 37.77 26.44 -0.92
CA LEU A 852 39.19 26.69 -1.16
C LEU A 852 40.08 26.01 -0.11
N LYS A 853 39.69 26.05 1.18
CA LYS A 853 40.40 25.32 2.26
C LYS A 853 40.49 23.81 2.01
N LEU A 854 39.45 23.22 1.42
CA LEU A 854 39.41 21.78 1.12
C LEU A 854 40.25 21.39 -0.09
N PHE A 855 40.48 22.33 -1.02
CA PHE A 855 41.32 22.16 -2.22
C PHE A 855 42.67 22.86 -2.12
N HIS A 856 43.13 23.14 -0.89
CA HIS A 856 44.42 23.77 -0.68
C HIS A 856 45.57 22.95 -1.28
N GLY A 857 46.43 23.59 -2.08
CA GLY A 857 47.56 22.94 -2.75
C GLY A 857 47.14 21.88 -3.78
N ARG A 858 46.01 22.10 -4.48
CA ARG A 858 45.55 21.24 -5.58
C ARG A 858 44.96 22.11 -6.68
N ALA A 859 45.32 21.88 -7.94
CA ALA A 859 44.66 22.54 -9.06
C ALA A 859 43.19 22.09 -9.19
N PHE A 860 42.28 23.04 -9.39
CA PHE A 860 40.84 22.79 -9.52
C PHE A 860 40.14 23.76 -10.47
N THR A 861 38.90 23.45 -10.82
CA THR A 861 38.02 24.25 -11.66
C THR A 861 36.72 24.53 -10.93
N CYS A 862 36.28 25.79 -10.96
CA CYS A 862 34.93 26.20 -10.60
C CYS A 862 34.08 26.20 -11.87
N GLU A 863 32.93 25.53 -11.86
CA GLU A 863 31.94 25.55 -12.93
C GLU A 863 30.63 26.18 -12.44
N TYR A 864 29.85 26.79 -13.35
CA TYR A 864 28.48 27.17 -13.05
C TYR A 864 27.65 25.94 -12.65
N LYS A 865 26.99 26.01 -11.48
CA LYS A 865 26.01 25.01 -11.10
C LYS A 865 24.66 25.36 -11.72
N TYR A 866 24.48 24.97 -12.97
CA TYR A 866 23.18 24.98 -13.64
C TYR A 866 22.10 24.22 -12.82
N ASP A 867 20.85 24.61 -13.01
CA ASP A 867 19.67 23.99 -12.40
C ASP A 867 18.64 23.70 -13.49
N GLY A 868 18.80 22.51 -14.05
CA GLY A 868 17.98 21.94 -15.10
C GLY A 868 17.81 20.44 -14.83
N GLN A 869 18.06 19.62 -15.84
CA GLN A 869 18.07 18.18 -15.68
C GLN A 869 19.38 17.58 -16.20
N ARG A 870 20.19 17.01 -15.29
CA ARG A 870 21.34 16.18 -15.65
C ARG A 870 20.95 15.07 -16.62
N ALA A 871 21.66 15.04 -17.73
CA ALA A 871 21.50 14.13 -18.86
C ALA A 871 22.86 13.52 -19.18
N GLN A 872 22.93 12.20 -19.11
CA GLN A 872 24.06 11.43 -19.59
C GLN A 872 23.79 11.02 -21.03
N ILE A 873 24.59 11.53 -21.96
CA ILE A 873 24.34 11.44 -23.40
C ILE A 873 25.28 10.39 -23.99
N HIS A 874 24.71 9.34 -24.54
CA HIS A 874 25.43 8.23 -25.16
C HIS A 874 25.24 8.32 -26.67
N ARG A 875 26.35 8.31 -27.43
CA ARG A 875 26.33 8.04 -28.88
C ARG A 875 26.85 6.62 -29.09
N LEU A 876 26.04 5.78 -29.70
CA LEU A 876 26.40 4.40 -30.03
C LEU A 876 27.10 4.36 -31.41
N THR A 877 27.79 3.25 -31.69
CA THR A 877 28.56 3.04 -32.94
C THR A 877 27.70 3.02 -34.21
N ASP A 878 26.39 2.81 -34.09
CA ASP A 878 25.41 2.92 -35.18
C ASP A 878 24.94 4.38 -35.44
N GLY A 879 25.45 5.35 -34.67
CA GLY A 879 25.03 6.75 -34.73
C GLY A 879 23.71 7.05 -34.02
N SER A 880 23.11 6.07 -33.33
CA SER A 880 21.99 6.33 -32.43
C SER A 880 22.45 7.10 -31.18
N VAL A 881 21.54 7.89 -30.61
CA VAL A 881 21.81 8.72 -29.42
C VAL A 881 20.77 8.38 -28.37
N GLN A 882 21.23 8.07 -27.16
CA GLN A 882 20.41 7.76 -26.00
C GLN A 882 20.74 8.70 -24.85
N ILE A 883 19.72 9.11 -24.08
CA ILE A 883 19.81 10.19 -23.09
C ILE A 883 19.26 9.69 -21.76
N PHE A 884 20.13 9.37 -20.82
CA PHE A 884 19.74 8.88 -19.50
C PHE A 884 19.70 10.00 -18.47
N SER A 885 18.64 10.01 -17.67
CA SER A 885 18.52 10.92 -16.53
C SER A 885 19.48 10.56 -15.40
N ARG A 886 19.62 11.46 -14.41
CA ARG A 886 20.33 11.20 -13.15
C ARG A 886 19.93 9.90 -12.41
N GLN A 887 18.73 9.38 -12.63
CA GLN A 887 18.27 8.10 -12.05
C GLN A 887 18.53 6.90 -12.98
N MET A 888 19.40 7.05 -14.00
CA MET A 888 19.73 6.05 -15.01
C MET A 888 18.53 5.60 -15.88
N LYS A 889 17.37 6.24 -15.73
CA LYS A 889 16.19 6.07 -16.59
C LYS A 889 16.39 6.75 -17.93
N ASP A 890 16.10 6.04 -19.01
CA ASP A 890 16.07 6.60 -20.37
C ASP A 890 15.04 7.74 -20.46
N SER A 891 15.46 8.84 -21.08
CA SER A 891 14.70 10.07 -21.31
C SER A 891 14.81 10.59 -22.75
N THR A 892 15.30 9.76 -23.67
CA THR A 892 15.54 10.10 -25.09
C THR A 892 14.29 10.65 -25.76
N SER A 893 13.11 10.04 -25.52
CA SER A 893 11.81 10.47 -26.09
C SER A 893 11.36 11.88 -25.67
N ARG A 894 11.95 12.44 -24.60
CA ARG A 894 11.68 13.79 -24.10
C ARG A 894 12.54 14.87 -24.77
N PHE A 895 13.70 14.49 -25.31
CA PHE A 895 14.70 15.41 -25.87
C PHE A 895 15.11 15.05 -27.31
N PRO A 896 14.15 14.96 -28.26
CA PRO A 896 14.46 14.65 -29.67
C PRO A 896 15.22 15.78 -30.37
N ASP A 897 15.05 17.02 -29.93
CA ASP A 897 15.90 18.17 -30.28
C ASP A 897 17.35 17.99 -29.81
N LEU A 898 17.59 17.47 -28.61
CA LEU A 898 18.95 17.12 -28.14
C LEU A 898 19.57 16.03 -29.02
N VAL A 899 18.81 14.99 -29.33
CA VAL A 899 19.25 13.93 -30.26
C VAL A 899 19.68 14.53 -31.61
N ASN A 900 18.93 15.48 -32.15
CA ASN A 900 19.29 16.17 -33.39
C ASN A 900 20.52 17.07 -33.22
N MET A 901 20.59 17.90 -32.16
CA MET A 901 21.77 18.75 -31.90
C MET A 901 23.06 17.93 -31.81
N ILE A 902 23.03 16.77 -31.16
CA ILE A 902 24.19 15.87 -31.08
C ILE A 902 24.56 15.29 -32.44
N LYS A 903 23.58 14.95 -33.28
CA LYS A 903 23.82 14.45 -34.66
C LYS A 903 24.33 15.53 -35.61
N GLU A 904 23.94 16.79 -35.41
CA GLU A 904 24.35 17.93 -36.23
C GLU A 904 25.73 18.51 -35.84
N LEU A 905 26.06 18.54 -34.54
CA LEU A 905 27.22 19.26 -34.01
C LEU A 905 28.43 18.39 -33.67
N CYS A 906 28.25 17.07 -33.57
CA CYS A 906 29.35 16.15 -33.28
C CYS A 906 30.16 15.84 -34.54
N ASN A 907 31.48 15.80 -34.41
CA ASN A 907 32.39 15.47 -35.50
C ASN A 907 32.06 14.09 -36.11
N SER A 908 32.16 13.98 -37.43
CA SER A 908 31.94 12.76 -38.20
C SER A 908 32.94 11.64 -37.89
N GLU A 909 34.15 11.97 -37.43
CA GLU A 909 35.20 11.00 -37.06
C GLU A 909 34.92 10.29 -35.72
N VAL A 910 33.94 10.77 -34.96
CA VAL A 910 33.57 10.23 -33.65
C VAL A 910 32.58 9.09 -33.83
N ALA A 911 33.01 7.87 -33.51
CA ALA A 911 32.17 6.68 -33.61
C ALA A 911 31.21 6.55 -32.42
N SER A 912 31.68 6.78 -31.18
CA SER A 912 30.87 6.60 -29.97
C SER A 912 31.42 7.36 -28.77
N PHE A 913 30.55 7.75 -27.83
CA PHE A 913 30.95 8.44 -26.60
C PHE A 913 29.92 8.32 -25.48
N ILE A 914 30.32 8.69 -24.26
CA ILE A 914 29.43 8.93 -23.11
C ILE A 914 29.79 10.27 -22.46
N LEU A 915 28.91 11.27 -22.59
CA LEU A 915 29.03 12.60 -21.98
C LEU A 915 28.14 12.74 -20.73
N ASP A 916 28.53 13.64 -19.84
CA ASP A 916 27.72 14.11 -18.71
C ASP A 916 27.44 15.61 -18.85
N ALA A 917 26.16 15.99 -18.84
CA ALA A 917 25.70 17.33 -19.15
C ALA A 917 24.48 17.72 -18.31
N GLU A 918 24.20 19.02 -18.23
CA GLU A 918 22.95 19.55 -17.68
C GLU A 918 22.10 20.16 -18.81
N VAL A 919 20.88 19.64 -18.99
CA VAL A 919 19.91 20.22 -19.94
C VAL A 919 19.13 21.32 -19.22
N VAL A 920 19.21 22.55 -19.70
CA VAL A 920 18.60 23.73 -19.08
C VAL A 920 17.61 24.34 -20.08
N GLY A 921 16.43 24.77 -19.61
CA GLY A 921 15.50 25.52 -20.46
C GLY A 921 16.09 26.90 -20.80
N ILE A 922 15.86 27.40 -22.01
CA ILE A 922 16.41 28.69 -22.46
C ILE A 922 15.39 29.49 -23.26
N ASP A 923 15.29 30.80 -22.98
CA ASP A 923 14.48 31.74 -23.76
C ASP A 923 15.40 32.49 -24.73
N ARG A 924 15.53 31.95 -25.94
CA ARG A 924 16.36 32.54 -27.02
C ARG A 924 15.82 33.91 -27.47
N ASN A 925 14.52 34.15 -27.34
CA ASN A 925 13.89 35.41 -27.74
C ASN A 925 14.19 36.55 -26.75
N LYS A 926 14.49 36.23 -25.48
CA LYS A 926 14.89 37.19 -24.44
C LYS A 926 16.37 37.15 -24.14
N GLY A 927 17.20 37.24 -25.19
CA GLY A 927 18.65 37.34 -25.06
C GLY A 927 19.29 36.12 -24.40
N ASN A 928 18.82 34.92 -24.75
CA ASN A 928 19.33 33.64 -24.24
C ASN A 928 19.21 33.46 -22.72
N ARG A 929 18.15 34.03 -22.09
CA ARG A 929 17.89 33.89 -20.65
C ARG A 929 17.74 32.42 -20.26
N LEU A 930 18.52 31.96 -19.28
CA LEU A 930 18.31 30.63 -18.68
C LEU A 930 17.00 30.59 -17.89
N MET A 931 16.21 29.56 -18.14
CA MET A 931 14.92 29.32 -17.48
C MET A 931 15.10 28.47 -16.22
N SER A 932 14.11 28.57 -15.33
CA SER A 932 14.04 27.76 -14.12
C SER A 932 13.80 26.28 -14.43
N PHE A 933 14.15 25.39 -13.49
CA PHE A 933 13.76 23.98 -13.57
C PHE A 933 12.24 23.81 -13.62
N GLN A 934 11.46 24.70 -13.01
CA GLN A 934 9.99 24.67 -13.08
C GLN A 934 9.50 24.87 -14.52
N GLU A 935 10.06 25.86 -15.25
CA GLU A 935 9.80 26.07 -16.67
C GLU A 935 10.23 24.85 -17.51
N LEU A 936 11.44 24.31 -17.33
CA LEU A 936 11.90 23.09 -18.01
C LEU A 936 11.02 21.86 -17.72
N SER A 937 10.47 21.75 -16.51
CA SER A 937 9.60 20.65 -16.09
C SER A 937 8.21 20.68 -16.73
N SER A 938 7.79 21.83 -17.28
CA SER A 938 6.53 21.98 -18.03
C SER A 938 6.58 21.33 -19.42
N ARG A 939 7.79 21.09 -19.93
CA ARG A 939 8.02 20.37 -21.18
C ARG A 939 7.47 18.94 -21.08
N GLU A 940 6.74 18.53 -22.11
CA GLU A 940 6.17 17.18 -22.23
C GLU A 940 7.25 16.10 -22.07
N ARG A 941 6.86 14.88 -21.71
CA ARG A 941 7.80 13.77 -21.45
C ARG A 941 7.91 12.75 -22.58
N GLY A 942 7.06 12.86 -23.60
CA GLY A 942 6.84 11.80 -24.59
C GLY A 942 6.20 10.54 -23.97
N SER A 943 6.11 9.50 -24.78
CA SER A 943 5.70 8.14 -24.40
C SER A 943 6.76 7.14 -24.87
N LYS A 944 6.78 5.90 -24.32
CA LYS A 944 7.71 4.85 -24.78
C LYS A 944 7.63 4.60 -26.29
N ASN A 945 6.45 4.80 -26.88
CA ASN A 945 6.17 4.50 -28.29
C ASN A 945 5.96 5.78 -29.14
N SER A 946 6.24 6.98 -28.59
CA SER A 946 6.07 8.25 -29.30
C SER A 946 6.95 9.33 -28.70
N SER A 947 7.97 9.77 -29.44
CA SER A 947 8.70 10.99 -29.17
C SER A 947 7.80 12.22 -29.36
N ILE A 948 8.15 13.33 -28.71
CA ILE A 948 7.50 14.63 -28.95
C ILE A 948 7.85 15.07 -30.38
N ALA A 949 6.87 15.46 -31.19
CA ALA A 949 7.16 16.07 -32.49
C ALA A 949 7.89 17.40 -32.26
N ILE A 950 9.03 17.62 -32.94
CA ILE A 950 9.91 18.77 -32.68
C ILE A 950 9.16 20.11 -32.79
N GLN A 951 8.25 20.23 -33.75
CA GLN A 951 7.36 21.37 -33.96
C GLN A 951 6.41 21.70 -32.77
N ASN A 952 6.20 20.76 -31.83
CA ASN A 952 5.36 20.94 -30.65
C ASN A 952 6.17 21.33 -29.40
N ILE A 953 7.50 21.44 -29.48
CA ILE A 953 8.35 21.81 -28.36
C ILE A 953 8.14 23.29 -28.02
N LYS A 954 7.60 23.56 -26.82
CA LYS A 954 7.33 24.91 -26.31
C LYS A 954 8.45 25.50 -25.46
N VAL A 955 9.42 24.68 -25.06
CA VAL A 955 10.53 25.05 -24.19
C VAL A 955 11.82 24.59 -24.85
N ASP A 956 12.49 25.56 -25.46
CA ASP A 956 13.85 25.45 -25.98
C ASP A 956 14.82 25.04 -24.86
N ILE A 957 15.90 24.37 -25.25
CA ILE A 957 16.95 23.91 -24.33
C ILE A 957 18.33 24.34 -24.79
N CYS A 958 19.22 24.56 -23.82
CA CYS A 958 20.67 24.53 -24.00
C CYS A 958 21.24 23.36 -23.19
N VAL A 959 22.29 22.74 -23.70
CA VAL A 959 22.97 21.58 -23.11
C VAL A 959 24.36 22.01 -22.67
N PHE A 960 24.61 22.00 -21.36
CA PHE A 960 25.91 22.37 -20.79
C PHE A 960 26.68 21.09 -20.44
N VAL A 961 27.66 20.75 -21.26
CA VAL A 961 28.51 19.55 -21.08
C VAL A 961 29.61 19.87 -20.06
N PHE A 962 29.84 18.96 -19.10
CA PHE A 962 30.79 19.18 -18.01
C PHE A 962 31.71 17.99 -17.70
N ASP A 963 31.49 16.82 -18.32
CA ASP A 963 32.41 15.69 -18.24
C ASP A 963 32.21 14.69 -19.40
N ILE A 964 33.16 13.77 -19.56
CA ILE A 964 33.13 12.63 -20.48
C ILE A 964 33.69 11.38 -19.79
N MET A 965 33.03 10.24 -19.98
CA MET A 965 33.39 8.97 -19.34
C MET A 965 33.93 7.93 -20.32
N PHE A 966 33.67 8.10 -21.61
CA PHE A 966 34.04 7.16 -22.68
C PHE A 966 34.12 7.88 -24.03
N CYS A 967 35.09 7.50 -24.87
CA CYS A 967 35.19 7.94 -26.26
C CYS A 967 35.81 6.84 -27.13
N ASN A 968 35.20 6.52 -28.28
CA ASN A 968 35.75 5.64 -29.33
C ASN A 968 36.37 4.31 -28.83
N GLY A 969 35.72 3.63 -27.88
CA GLY A 969 36.19 2.37 -27.30
C GLY A 969 37.03 2.52 -26.02
N GLN A 970 37.50 3.73 -25.71
CA GLN A 970 38.34 4.01 -24.54
C GLN A 970 37.50 4.42 -23.33
N ARG A 971 37.64 3.67 -22.23
CA ARG A 971 37.19 4.04 -20.88
C ARG A 971 38.05 5.22 -20.39
N LEU A 972 37.41 6.31 -19.95
CA LEU A 972 38.09 7.53 -19.49
C LEU A 972 37.92 7.78 -17.98
N LEU A 973 37.20 6.92 -17.23
CA LEU A 973 36.89 7.13 -15.82
C LEU A 973 38.12 7.43 -14.95
N ASP A 974 39.22 6.73 -15.20
CA ASP A 974 40.41 6.77 -14.37
C ASP A 974 41.38 7.91 -14.77
N ASN A 975 41.14 8.56 -15.92
CA ASN A 975 41.91 9.71 -16.38
C ASN A 975 41.56 10.97 -15.55
N PRO A 976 42.51 11.89 -15.29
CA PRO A 976 42.23 13.16 -14.62
C PRO A 976 41.24 14.03 -15.39
N LEU A 977 40.46 14.87 -14.69
CA LEU A 977 39.44 15.73 -15.29
C LEU A 977 40.01 16.67 -16.37
N ARG A 978 41.24 17.19 -16.18
CA ARG A 978 41.92 18.02 -17.18
C ARG A 978 42.10 17.26 -18.51
N GLN A 979 42.48 15.99 -18.45
CA GLN A 979 42.62 15.13 -19.63
C GLN A 979 41.26 14.77 -20.22
N ARG A 980 40.26 14.39 -19.40
CA ARG A 980 38.91 14.07 -19.90
C ARG A 980 38.31 15.23 -20.67
N ARG A 981 38.44 16.47 -20.17
CA ARG A 981 37.95 17.68 -20.86
C ARG A 981 38.58 17.93 -22.23
N SER A 982 39.84 17.56 -22.47
CA SER A 982 40.47 17.72 -23.80
C SER A 982 39.68 16.97 -24.89
N TYR A 983 39.27 15.73 -24.64
CA TYR A 983 38.40 14.97 -25.56
C TYR A 983 37.09 15.70 -25.89
N ILE A 984 36.55 16.51 -24.99
CA ILE A 984 35.26 17.20 -25.21
C ILE A 984 35.42 18.31 -26.27
N HIS A 985 36.55 19.01 -26.28
CA HIS A 985 36.86 20.02 -27.30
C HIS A 985 37.02 19.40 -28.71
N ASP A 986 37.50 18.15 -28.79
CA ASP A 986 37.67 17.42 -30.06
C ASP A 986 36.35 16.77 -30.57
N LEU A 987 35.34 16.62 -29.68
CA LEU A 987 34.10 15.88 -29.97
C LEU A 987 33.05 16.69 -30.75
N PHE A 988 32.84 17.96 -30.41
CA PHE A 988 31.78 18.78 -31.00
C PHE A 988 32.14 20.26 -31.08
N GLN A 989 31.59 20.95 -32.08
CA GLN A 989 31.70 22.39 -32.15
C GLN A 989 30.70 23.04 -31.21
N GLU A 990 31.17 23.86 -30.27
CA GLU A 990 30.29 24.63 -29.38
C GLU A 990 29.38 25.58 -30.18
N LYS A 991 28.09 25.57 -29.85
CA LYS A 991 27.05 26.40 -30.46
C LYS A 991 26.29 27.14 -29.35
N PRO A 992 26.57 28.44 -29.13
CA PRO A 992 25.95 29.23 -28.08
C PRO A 992 24.42 29.17 -28.11
N ALA A 993 23.80 28.98 -26.94
CA ALA A 993 22.36 28.74 -26.72
C ALA A 993 21.79 27.40 -27.26
N TYR A 994 22.66 26.43 -27.58
CA TYR A 994 22.27 25.07 -28.01
C TYR A 994 23.09 23.98 -27.30
N LEU A 995 24.42 24.00 -27.46
CA LEU A 995 25.36 23.03 -26.91
C LEU A 995 26.67 23.77 -26.57
N GLU A 996 26.98 23.86 -25.29
CA GLU A 996 28.12 24.62 -24.75
C GLU A 996 28.87 23.77 -23.72
N LEU A 997 30.13 24.09 -23.47
CA LEU A 997 30.80 23.67 -22.24
C LEU A 997 30.26 24.43 -21.03
N ALA A 998 30.30 23.79 -19.87
CA ALA A 998 30.00 24.47 -18.61
C ALA A 998 30.95 25.66 -18.40
N GLN A 999 30.36 26.85 -18.20
CA GLN A 999 31.10 28.08 -17.90
C GLN A 999 32.00 27.86 -16.68
N GLN A 1000 33.29 28.22 -16.81
CA GLN A 1000 34.33 27.78 -15.88
C GLN A 1000 35.36 28.86 -15.53
N LEU A 1001 35.96 28.68 -14.35
CA LEU A 1001 37.13 29.41 -13.84
C LEU A 1001 38.15 28.37 -13.33
N THR A 1002 39.36 28.36 -13.88
CA THR A 1002 40.46 27.52 -13.39
C THR A 1002 41.23 28.25 -12.29
N VAL A 1003 41.68 27.47 -11.29
CA VAL A 1003 42.62 27.87 -10.23
C VAL A 1003 43.71 26.81 -10.24
N GLU A 1004 44.95 27.22 -10.53
CA GLU A 1004 46.10 26.32 -10.55
C GLU A 1004 46.64 26.08 -9.13
N GLU A 1005 47.55 25.11 -8.98
CA GLU A 1005 47.99 24.58 -7.68
C GLU A 1005 48.63 25.65 -6.77
N ASP A 1006 49.40 26.56 -7.34
CA ASP A 1006 50.06 27.69 -6.69
C ASP A 1006 49.07 28.81 -6.29
N GLU A 1007 48.00 29.00 -7.07
CA GLU A 1007 46.90 29.92 -6.74
C GLU A 1007 45.99 29.38 -5.63
N ALA A 1008 45.97 28.06 -5.39
CA ALA A 1008 45.07 27.36 -4.47
C ALA A 1008 45.45 27.50 -2.98
N SER A 1009 45.65 28.73 -2.50
CA SER A 1009 45.90 29.06 -1.09
C SER A 1009 44.79 29.87 -0.46
N ILE A 1010 44.45 29.56 0.80
CA ILE A 1010 43.45 30.31 1.57
C ILE A 1010 43.90 31.76 1.86
N ASP A 1011 45.22 31.99 1.91
CA ASP A 1011 45.81 33.31 2.12
C ASP A 1011 45.84 34.14 0.82
N ASN A 1012 45.55 33.52 -0.34
CA ASN A 1012 45.47 34.22 -1.62
C ASN A 1012 44.12 34.92 -1.77
N SER A 1013 44.07 36.16 -1.29
CA SER A 1013 42.91 37.05 -1.38
C SER A 1013 42.42 37.27 -2.82
N SER A 1014 43.31 37.22 -3.82
CA SER A 1014 42.95 37.38 -5.24
C SER A 1014 42.18 36.17 -5.78
N THR A 1015 42.59 34.95 -5.40
CA THR A 1015 41.87 33.69 -5.72
C THR A 1015 40.49 33.69 -5.08
N LEU A 1016 40.39 34.02 -3.79
CA LEU A 1016 39.10 34.15 -3.09
C LEU A 1016 38.18 35.17 -3.78
N HIS A 1017 38.69 36.35 -4.13
CA HIS A 1017 37.90 37.37 -4.84
C HIS A 1017 37.43 36.90 -6.23
N ARG A 1018 38.31 36.24 -7.01
CA ARG A 1018 37.95 35.64 -8.32
C ARG A 1018 36.83 34.61 -8.15
N MET A 1019 36.94 33.70 -7.18
CA MET A 1019 35.94 32.66 -6.92
C MET A 1019 34.60 33.23 -6.43
N SER A 1020 34.62 34.21 -5.53
CA SER A 1020 33.39 34.88 -5.05
C SER A 1020 32.69 35.66 -6.17
N SER A 1021 33.43 36.43 -6.98
CA SER A 1021 32.86 37.12 -8.15
C SER A 1021 32.28 36.13 -9.17
N PHE A 1022 32.91 34.96 -9.37
CA PHE A 1022 32.40 33.91 -10.24
C PHE A 1022 31.11 33.27 -9.68
N PHE A 1023 31.03 33.06 -8.37
CA PHE A 1023 29.82 32.58 -7.68
C PHE A 1023 28.65 33.58 -7.77
N GLU A 1024 28.91 34.87 -7.56
CA GLU A 1024 27.91 35.93 -7.72
C GLU A 1024 27.38 35.99 -9.16
N LYS A 1025 28.28 35.95 -10.16
CA LYS A 1025 27.92 35.91 -11.59
C LYS A 1025 27.08 34.68 -11.93
N ALA A 1026 27.36 33.51 -11.36
CA ALA A 1026 26.54 32.31 -11.53
C ALA A 1026 25.11 32.54 -10.99
N CYS A 1027 24.97 33.06 -9.77
CA CYS A 1027 23.66 33.36 -9.16
C CYS A 1027 22.87 34.45 -9.93
N GLN A 1028 23.57 35.45 -10.50
CA GLN A 1028 22.98 36.45 -11.39
C GLN A 1028 22.54 35.83 -12.73
N SER A 1029 23.31 34.88 -13.26
CA SER A 1029 23.02 34.11 -14.48
C SER A 1029 21.97 32.99 -14.25
N SER A 1030 21.08 33.17 -13.28
CA SER A 1030 20.02 32.21 -12.89
C SER A 1030 20.53 30.77 -12.64
N CYS A 1031 21.76 30.57 -12.15
CA CYS A 1031 22.27 29.27 -11.68
C CYS A 1031 22.13 29.10 -10.16
N GLU A 1032 22.20 27.87 -9.65
CA GLU A 1032 22.09 27.56 -8.20
C GLU A 1032 23.31 28.01 -7.37
N GLY A 1033 24.43 28.29 -8.03
CA GLY A 1033 25.74 28.54 -7.42
C GLY A 1033 26.86 27.97 -8.29
N ILE A 1034 27.89 27.37 -7.68
CA ILE A 1034 29.03 26.78 -8.39
C ILE A 1034 29.33 25.35 -7.93
N MET A 1035 29.87 24.57 -8.87
CA MET A 1035 30.54 23.29 -8.61
C MET A 1035 32.04 23.54 -8.56
N LEU A 1036 32.78 22.86 -7.68
CA LEU A 1036 34.24 22.85 -7.73
C LEU A 1036 34.71 21.42 -7.97
N LYS A 1037 35.66 21.22 -8.87
CA LYS A 1037 36.21 19.89 -9.21
C LYS A 1037 37.74 19.93 -9.24
N THR A 1038 38.42 18.97 -8.60
CA THR A 1038 39.89 18.83 -8.78
C THR A 1038 40.22 18.48 -10.23
N LEU A 1039 41.31 19.04 -10.76
CA LEU A 1039 41.70 18.85 -12.16
C LEU A 1039 42.63 17.64 -12.38
N ASP A 1040 43.62 17.48 -11.50
CA ASP A 1040 44.75 16.57 -11.71
C ASP A 1040 44.87 15.50 -10.61
N ILE A 1041 44.98 15.91 -9.34
CA ILE A 1041 45.10 15.01 -8.18
C ILE A 1041 43.71 14.55 -7.71
N ASP A 1042 43.53 13.24 -7.46
CA ASP A 1042 42.26 12.60 -7.07
C ASP A 1042 41.07 12.91 -8.01
N ALA A 1043 41.38 13.23 -9.28
CA ALA A 1043 40.45 13.85 -10.23
C ALA A 1043 39.66 12.89 -11.13
N GLY A 1044 39.76 11.57 -10.92
CA GLY A 1044 39.02 10.54 -11.67
C GLY A 1044 37.50 10.59 -11.47
N TYR A 1045 36.74 10.08 -12.44
CA TYR A 1045 35.27 10.04 -12.39
C TYR A 1045 34.80 8.89 -11.47
N SER A 1046 34.53 9.22 -10.21
CA SER A 1046 34.08 8.26 -9.20
C SER A 1046 32.56 8.05 -9.23
N ALA A 1047 32.08 7.15 -10.09
CA ALA A 1047 30.69 6.75 -10.21
C ALA A 1047 30.06 6.33 -8.86
N SER A 1048 28.77 6.65 -8.65
CA SER A 1048 28.02 6.49 -7.39
C SER A 1048 28.56 7.20 -6.13
N LYS A 1049 29.84 7.61 -6.08
CA LYS A 1049 30.47 8.12 -4.86
C LYS A 1049 30.16 9.60 -4.66
N ARG A 1050 30.05 9.99 -3.38
CA ARG A 1050 30.15 11.39 -2.94
C ARG A 1050 31.52 11.57 -2.32
N CYS A 1051 32.43 12.08 -3.13
CA CYS A 1051 33.85 12.26 -2.82
C CYS A 1051 34.16 13.74 -2.59
N ASP A 1052 35.35 14.00 -2.05
CA ASP A 1052 35.80 15.36 -1.77
C ASP A 1052 36.27 16.07 -3.04
N SER A 1053 36.71 15.35 -4.07
CA SER A 1053 37.14 15.91 -5.36
C SER A 1053 36.06 16.70 -6.10
N TRP A 1054 34.77 16.50 -5.80
CA TRP A 1054 33.67 17.32 -6.30
C TRP A 1054 32.91 17.98 -5.14
N LEU A 1055 32.96 19.31 -5.07
CA LEU A 1055 32.23 20.14 -4.11
C LEU A 1055 31.13 20.94 -4.82
N LYS A 1056 30.15 21.43 -4.06
CA LYS A 1056 29.18 22.43 -4.54
C LYS A 1056 28.89 23.47 -3.47
N VAL A 1057 28.99 24.73 -3.88
CA VAL A 1057 28.63 25.90 -3.08
C VAL A 1057 27.36 26.47 -3.71
N LYS A 1058 26.30 26.59 -2.91
CA LYS A 1058 25.02 27.16 -3.35
C LYS A 1058 24.62 28.32 -2.47
N ARG A 1059 23.85 29.25 -3.03
CA ARG A 1059 23.33 30.41 -2.29
C ARG A 1059 22.57 30.01 -1.01
N ASP A 1060 21.77 28.95 -1.03
CA ASP A 1060 20.98 28.47 0.12
C ASP A 1060 21.80 27.76 1.23
N TYR A 1061 23.13 27.65 1.06
CA TYR A 1061 24.05 27.12 2.08
C TYR A 1061 25.14 28.12 2.51
N VAL A 1062 25.18 29.31 1.91
CA VAL A 1062 26.11 30.37 2.34
C VAL A 1062 25.41 31.21 3.41
N GLU A 1063 26.06 31.31 4.57
CA GLU A 1063 25.59 32.08 5.72
C GLU A 1063 25.35 33.55 5.31
N GLY A 1064 24.18 34.09 5.69
CA GLY A 1064 23.75 35.45 5.33
C GLY A 1064 23.24 35.66 3.89
N LEU A 1065 23.29 34.67 2.99
CA LEU A 1065 22.81 34.81 1.59
C LEU A 1065 21.55 33.98 1.23
N GLY A 1066 21.16 33.06 2.10
CA GLY A 1066 20.02 32.16 1.89
C GLY A 1066 18.72 32.70 2.49
N ASP A 1067 17.75 33.02 1.63
CA ASP A 1067 16.44 33.56 1.99
C ASP A 1067 15.66 32.61 2.96
N SER A 1068 15.27 33.13 4.13
CA SER A 1068 14.40 32.45 5.10
C SER A 1068 13.06 33.18 5.29
N LEU A 1069 12.06 32.43 5.75
CA LEU A 1069 10.70 32.90 6.06
C LEU A 1069 10.32 32.39 7.45
N ASP A 1070 9.77 33.28 8.27
CA ASP A 1070 9.18 32.92 9.56
C ASP A 1070 7.74 32.46 9.31
N LEU A 1071 7.44 31.18 9.51
CA LEU A 1071 6.16 30.58 9.13
C LEU A 1071 5.50 29.83 10.28
N VAL A 1072 4.17 29.81 10.28
CA VAL A 1072 3.34 29.15 11.31
C VAL A 1072 2.96 27.73 10.87
N PRO A 1073 3.21 26.68 11.67
CA PRO A 1073 2.69 25.35 11.41
C PRO A 1073 1.17 25.30 11.71
N ILE A 1074 0.36 25.08 10.68
CA ILE A 1074 -1.13 25.07 10.77
C ILE A 1074 -1.75 23.65 10.67
N GLY A 1075 -0.91 22.62 10.55
CA GLY A 1075 -1.34 21.22 10.51
C GLY A 1075 -0.21 20.25 10.14
N ALA A 1076 -0.51 18.96 10.11
CA ALA A 1076 0.45 17.91 9.73
C ALA A 1076 -0.21 16.63 9.20
N TRP A 1077 0.65 15.71 8.74
CA TRP A 1077 0.30 14.32 8.42
C TRP A 1077 0.99 13.36 9.38
N TYR A 1078 0.45 12.16 9.54
CA TYR A 1078 1.13 11.10 10.28
C TYR A 1078 2.41 10.68 9.54
N GLY A 1079 3.50 10.61 10.29
CA GLY A 1079 4.81 10.25 9.79
C GLY A 1079 4.89 8.78 9.37
N ASN A 1080 5.78 8.50 8.43
CA ASN A 1080 5.87 7.19 7.77
C ASN A 1080 7.28 6.61 7.87
N GLY A 1081 7.40 5.28 7.95
CA GLY A 1081 8.68 4.57 8.06
C GLY A 1081 9.43 4.96 9.33
N ARG A 1082 10.66 5.50 9.23
CA ARG A 1082 11.45 5.95 10.40
C ARG A 1082 10.76 7.02 11.27
N LYS A 1083 9.71 7.67 10.74
CA LYS A 1083 8.93 8.71 11.42
C LYS A 1083 7.53 8.22 11.83
N ALA A 1084 7.25 6.92 11.73
CA ALA A 1084 6.04 6.33 12.28
C ALA A 1084 5.90 6.72 13.76
N GLY A 1085 4.69 7.11 14.16
CA GLY A 1085 4.44 7.62 15.51
C GLY A 1085 4.82 9.09 15.77
N TRP A 1086 5.37 9.83 14.81
CA TRP A 1086 5.56 11.29 14.86
C TRP A 1086 4.77 12.02 13.75
N TYR A 1087 4.72 13.35 13.78
CA TYR A 1087 4.08 14.16 12.74
C TYR A 1087 5.09 14.56 11.66
N SER A 1088 4.85 14.19 10.39
CA SER A 1088 5.68 14.63 9.25
C SER A 1088 5.04 14.29 7.89
N PRO A 1089 4.97 15.23 6.93
CA PRO A 1089 5.36 16.65 7.03
C PRO A 1089 4.47 17.50 7.93
N PHE A 1090 4.96 18.69 8.27
CA PHE A 1090 4.16 19.81 8.78
C PHE A 1090 3.73 20.71 7.61
N LEU A 1091 2.54 21.32 7.70
CA LEU A 1091 2.02 22.32 6.76
C LEU A 1091 2.27 23.71 7.35
N MET A 1092 3.06 24.51 6.64
CA MET A 1092 3.45 25.87 7.07
C MET A 1092 2.65 26.94 6.34
N ALA A 1093 2.37 28.06 7.00
CA ALA A 1093 1.63 29.20 6.46
C ALA A 1093 2.30 30.55 6.79
N CYS A 1094 2.04 31.54 5.93
CA CYS A 1094 2.30 32.95 6.14
C CYS A 1094 1.00 33.65 6.57
N TYR A 1095 1.08 34.81 7.24
CA TYR A 1095 -0.09 35.60 7.60
C TYR A 1095 -0.45 36.60 6.48
N ASN A 1096 -1.74 36.91 6.30
CA ASN A 1096 -2.18 38.00 5.44
C ASN A 1096 -2.99 39.02 6.28
N PRO A 1097 -2.42 40.19 6.60
CA PRO A 1097 -3.10 41.19 7.43
C PRO A 1097 -4.28 41.86 6.72
N GLU A 1098 -4.34 41.87 5.39
CA GLU A 1098 -5.48 42.47 4.66
C GLU A 1098 -6.78 41.65 4.77
N SER A 1099 -6.65 40.33 5.00
CA SER A 1099 -7.80 39.42 5.10
C SER A 1099 -7.92 38.73 6.46
N GLU A 1100 -6.93 38.93 7.36
CA GLU A 1100 -6.79 38.26 8.66
C GLU A 1100 -6.72 36.72 8.54
N GLU A 1101 -5.95 36.22 7.56
CA GLU A 1101 -5.93 34.79 7.20
C GLU A 1101 -4.51 34.19 7.13
N PHE A 1102 -4.37 32.94 7.59
CA PHE A 1102 -3.15 32.16 7.38
C PHE A 1102 -3.22 31.43 6.04
N GLN A 1103 -2.29 31.76 5.15
CA GLN A 1103 -2.20 31.20 3.80
C GLN A 1103 -1.06 30.18 3.74
N SER A 1104 -1.37 28.93 3.40
CA SER A 1104 -0.34 27.89 3.31
C SER A 1104 0.74 28.23 2.27
N VAL A 1105 1.99 27.97 2.64
CA VAL A 1105 3.20 28.22 1.85
C VAL A 1105 3.85 26.91 1.42
N CYS A 1106 4.13 25.98 2.32
CA CYS A 1106 4.89 24.76 1.99
C CYS A 1106 4.63 23.60 2.97
N ARG A 1107 5.12 22.42 2.60
CA ARG A 1107 5.24 21.25 3.50
C ARG A 1107 6.69 21.05 3.93
N VAL A 1108 6.97 20.97 5.23
CA VAL A 1108 8.33 20.79 5.77
C VAL A 1108 8.50 19.40 6.37
N MET A 1109 9.56 18.70 5.97
CA MET A 1109 9.89 17.33 6.43
C MET A 1109 11.38 17.11 6.77
N SER A 1110 12.16 18.18 6.85
CA SER A 1110 13.62 18.15 7.05
C SER A 1110 14.08 19.39 7.82
N GLY A 1111 15.24 19.29 8.48
CA GLY A 1111 15.72 20.33 9.41
C GLY A 1111 15.36 20.08 10.88
N PHE A 1112 14.83 18.89 11.19
CA PHE A 1112 14.38 18.49 12.52
C PHE A 1112 15.28 17.41 13.10
N SER A 1113 15.59 17.50 14.40
CA SER A 1113 16.14 16.38 15.17
C SER A 1113 15.04 15.36 15.50
N ASP A 1114 15.43 14.16 15.93
CA ASP A 1114 14.47 13.16 16.39
C ASP A 1114 13.84 13.54 17.75
N ASP A 1115 14.48 14.41 18.54
CA ASP A 1115 13.91 14.96 19.78
C ASP A 1115 12.87 16.05 19.51
N PHE A 1116 13.12 16.95 18.56
CA PHE A 1116 12.13 17.93 18.08
C PHE A 1116 10.83 17.24 17.61
N TYR A 1117 10.92 16.07 16.98
CA TYR A 1117 9.73 15.30 16.60
C TYR A 1117 8.92 14.77 17.78
N LYS A 1118 9.55 14.49 18.93
CA LYS A 1118 8.86 14.11 20.16
C LYS A 1118 8.21 15.35 20.79
N GLU A 1119 8.99 16.42 20.96
CA GLU A 1119 8.54 17.70 21.52
C GLU A 1119 7.33 18.25 20.76
N MET A 1120 7.37 18.29 19.42
CA MET A 1120 6.24 18.79 18.63
C MET A 1120 5.03 17.85 18.62
N LYS A 1121 5.20 16.55 18.88
CA LYS A 1121 4.08 15.62 19.05
C LYS A 1121 3.39 15.84 20.40
N GLU A 1122 4.17 16.08 21.45
CA GLU A 1122 3.67 16.38 22.79
C GLU A 1122 3.02 17.76 22.85
N PHE A 1123 3.66 18.77 22.25
CA PHE A 1123 3.11 20.12 22.10
C PHE A 1123 1.80 20.13 21.33
N TYR A 1124 1.72 19.50 20.15
CA TYR A 1124 0.46 19.38 19.39
C TYR A 1124 -0.37 18.19 19.87
N SER A 1125 -0.94 18.32 21.05
CA SER A 1125 -1.85 17.37 21.68
C SER A 1125 -3.09 18.05 22.25
N GLY A 1126 -4.12 17.27 22.60
CA GLY A 1126 -5.37 17.80 23.19
C GLY A 1126 -6.06 18.84 22.30
N GLU A 1127 -6.44 19.96 22.90
CA GLU A 1127 -7.18 21.07 22.27
C GLU A 1127 -6.40 21.77 21.13
N LYS A 1128 -5.07 21.61 21.09
CA LYS A 1128 -4.20 22.15 20.04
C LYS A 1128 -4.32 21.40 18.72
N ILE A 1129 -4.97 20.23 18.71
CA ILE A 1129 -5.40 19.54 17.49
C ILE A 1129 -6.85 19.94 17.20
N LEU A 1130 -7.04 20.75 16.16
CA LEU A 1130 -8.35 21.26 15.76
C LEU A 1130 -9.16 20.18 15.02
N PRO A 1131 -10.45 19.99 15.34
CA PRO A 1131 -11.26 18.91 14.77
C PRO A 1131 -11.60 19.13 13.28
N LYS A 1132 -11.49 20.37 12.79
CA LYS A 1132 -11.77 20.77 11.40
C LYS A 1132 -10.87 21.95 11.02
N LYS A 1133 -10.64 22.14 9.71
CA LYS A 1133 -9.93 23.31 9.18
C LYS A 1133 -10.64 24.62 9.58
N PRO A 1134 -9.95 25.57 10.24
CA PRO A 1134 -10.45 26.93 10.46
C PRO A 1134 -10.79 27.65 9.15
N VAL A 1135 -11.82 28.51 9.17
CA VAL A 1135 -12.25 29.29 7.99
C VAL A 1135 -11.15 30.23 7.48
N TYR A 1136 -10.34 30.73 8.40
CA TYR A 1136 -9.22 31.63 8.15
C TYR A 1136 -7.92 30.91 7.71
N TYR A 1137 -7.94 29.58 7.53
CA TYR A 1137 -6.83 28.80 6.95
C TYR A 1137 -7.04 28.54 5.45
N LYS A 1138 -6.26 29.21 4.60
CA LYS A 1138 -6.33 29.11 3.13
C LYS A 1138 -5.30 28.13 2.58
N THR A 1139 -5.83 27.03 2.07
CA THR A 1139 -5.06 25.95 1.45
C THR A 1139 -6.00 24.99 0.73
N ASP A 1140 -5.51 24.40 -0.35
CA ASP A 1140 -6.09 23.20 -0.99
C ASP A 1140 -5.43 21.91 -0.48
N GLU A 1141 -4.46 22.02 0.43
CA GLU A 1141 -3.89 20.86 1.13
C GLU A 1141 -4.87 20.27 2.14
N GLN A 1142 -4.76 18.95 2.31
CA GLN A 1142 -5.52 18.18 3.30
C GLN A 1142 -4.55 17.45 4.23
N PRO A 1143 -4.00 18.15 5.25
CA PRO A 1143 -3.38 17.51 6.40
C PRO A 1143 -4.40 16.64 7.14
N GLU A 1144 -3.89 15.59 7.80
CA GLU A 1144 -4.71 14.69 8.63
C GLU A 1144 -4.99 15.27 10.02
N LEU A 1145 -4.18 16.25 10.43
CA LEU A 1145 -4.27 16.99 11.68
C LEU A 1145 -4.24 18.49 11.37
N TRP A 1146 -5.20 19.24 11.91
CA TRP A 1146 -5.15 20.71 11.91
C TRP A 1146 -4.64 21.17 13.26
N PHE A 1147 -3.81 22.20 13.29
CA PHE A 1147 -3.19 22.70 14.52
C PHE A 1147 -3.64 24.12 14.84
N THR A 1148 -3.57 24.49 16.11
CA THR A 1148 -3.62 25.89 16.54
C THR A 1148 -2.38 26.65 16.06
N ALA A 1149 -2.60 27.90 15.63
CA ALA A 1149 -1.53 28.83 15.32
C ALA A 1149 -0.93 29.35 16.63
N GLU A 1150 0.18 28.76 17.08
CA GLU A 1150 0.83 29.08 18.37
C GLU A 1150 2.37 29.14 18.29
N GLN A 1151 2.95 28.75 17.16
CA GLN A 1151 4.40 28.64 16.98
C GLN A 1151 4.81 29.36 15.70
N VAL A 1152 6.01 29.93 15.69
CA VAL A 1152 6.65 30.50 14.50
C VAL A 1152 7.98 29.79 14.31
N TRP A 1153 8.23 29.28 13.11
CA TRP A 1153 9.45 28.55 12.76
C TRP A 1153 10.17 29.26 11.61
N GLU A 1154 11.49 29.41 11.74
CA GLU A 1154 12.33 29.89 10.65
C GLU A 1154 12.51 28.76 9.62
N ILE A 1155 11.94 28.94 8.43
CA ILE A 1155 11.98 28.00 7.32
C ILE A 1155 12.83 28.58 6.19
N GLN A 1156 13.92 27.88 5.83
CA GLN A 1156 14.78 28.25 4.71
C GLN A 1156 14.53 27.36 3.50
N GLY A 1157 14.67 27.89 2.29
CA GLY A 1157 14.53 27.13 1.04
C GLY A 1157 15.67 27.39 0.06
N ALA A 1158 15.60 26.70 -1.08
CA ALA A 1158 16.47 26.98 -2.22
C ALA A 1158 15.93 28.13 -3.10
N ASP A 1159 14.61 28.12 -3.34
CA ASP A 1159 13.91 29.09 -4.20
C ASP A 1159 12.44 29.21 -3.76
N LEU A 1160 11.75 30.25 -4.22
CA LEU A 1160 10.28 30.31 -4.27
C LEU A 1160 9.79 29.86 -5.66
N THR A 1161 8.61 29.24 -5.71
CA THR A 1161 8.02 28.65 -6.93
C THR A 1161 6.51 28.82 -6.97
N LEU A 1162 5.90 28.86 -8.16
CA LEU A 1162 4.43 28.92 -8.27
C LEU A 1162 3.79 27.58 -7.91
N SER A 1163 2.82 27.60 -7.00
CA SER A 1163 2.17 26.41 -6.47
C SER A 1163 0.70 26.30 -6.89
N PRO A 1164 0.23 25.11 -7.30
CA PRO A 1164 -1.18 24.86 -7.59
C PRO A 1164 -2.02 24.48 -6.35
N VAL A 1165 -1.43 24.38 -5.15
CA VAL A 1165 -2.12 23.93 -3.91
C VAL A 1165 -1.90 24.84 -2.69
N HIS A 1166 -0.84 25.64 -2.73
CA HIS A 1166 -0.52 26.64 -1.70
C HIS A 1166 -1.12 27.99 -2.09
N HIS A 1167 -1.62 28.74 -1.10
CA HIS A 1167 -2.41 29.95 -1.31
C HIS A 1167 -1.66 31.24 -0.97
N ALA A 1168 -0.46 31.15 -0.37
CA ALA A 1168 0.38 32.31 -0.09
C ALA A 1168 0.55 33.20 -1.34
N ALA A 1169 0.20 34.48 -1.24
CA ALA A 1169 0.29 35.46 -2.32
C ALA A 1169 -0.50 35.12 -3.62
N ILE A 1170 -1.54 34.29 -3.51
CA ILE A 1170 -2.46 34.02 -4.63
C ILE A 1170 -3.18 35.32 -5.04
N GLY A 1171 -3.34 35.55 -6.35
CA GLY A 1171 -3.85 36.81 -6.88
C GLY A 1171 -2.80 37.93 -6.97
N THR A 1172 -1.86 37.99 -6.02
CA THR A 1172 -0.81 39.03 -5.97
C THR A 1172 0.29 38.84 -7.01
N VAL A 1173 0.69 37.59 -7.28
CA VAL A 1173 1.72 37.25 -8.29
C VAL A 1173 1.15 36.48 -9.47
N HIS A 1174 0.20 35.57 -9.23
CA HIS A 1174 -0.49 34.82 -10.28
C HIS A 1174 -1.98 34.66 -9.92
N PRO A 1175 -2.92 34.86 -10.86
CA PRO A 1175 -4.35 34.97 -10.55
C PRO A 1175 -4.97 33.71 -9.91
N SER A 1176 -4.40 32.53 -10.16
CA SER A 1176 -4.95 31.24 -9.71
C SER A 1176 -3.91 30.29 -9.11
N ARG A 1177 -2.76 30.80 -8.67
CA ARG A 1177 -1.67 30.02 -8.04
C ARG A 1177 -1.02 30.85 -6.96
N GLY A 1178 -0.83 30.29 -5.77
CA GLY A 1178 0.02 30.90 -4.75
C GLY A 1178 1.49 30.56 -4.98
N ILE A 1179 2.30 30.80 -3.95
CA ILE A 1179 3.75 30.63 -3.94
C ILE A 1179 4.13 29.56 -2.92
N SER A 1180 5.20 28.81 -3.19
CA SER A 1180 5.75 27.80 -2.29
C SER A 1180 7.26 27.74 -2.29
N VAL A 1181 7.82 27.44 -1.12
CA VAL A 1181 9.25 27.26 -0.90
C VAL A 1181 9.71 25.90 -1.46
N ARG A 1182 10.73 25.92 -2.32
CA ARG A 1182 11.38 24.74 -2.90
C ARG A 1182 12.44 24.21 -1.93
N MET A 1183 12.41 22.90 -1.68
CA MET A 1183 13.31 22.20 -0.73
C MET A 1183 13.32 22.82 0.68
N PRO A 1184 12.15 23.07 1.31
CA PRO A 1184 12.08 23.79 2.57
C PRO A 1184 12.65 22.97 3.74
N ARG A 1185 13.36 23.66 4.62
CA ARG A 1185 14.05 23.09 5.79
C ARG A 1185 13.74 23.97 7.00
N HIS A 1186 13.36 23.34 8.10
CA HIS A 1186 13.34 24.00 9.40
C HIS A 1186 14.77 24.36 9.82
N ILE A 1187 14.95 25.58 10.33
CA ILE A 1187 16.20 26.04 10.93
C ILE A 1187 16.07 26.02 12.46
N ARG A 1188 15.07 26.75 13.00
CA ARG A 1188 14.80 26.87 14.44
C ARG A 1188 13.37 27.35 14.70
N CYS A 1189 12.90 27.18 15.94
CA CYS A 1189 11.76 27.95 16.46
C CYS A 1189 12.15 29.41 16.70
N VAL A 1190 11.16 30.30 16.59
CA VAL A 1190 11.25 31.75 16.78
C VAL A 1190 10.25 32.12 17.90
N PRO A 1191 10.64 31.95 19.18
CA PRO A 1191 9.72 32.11 20.32
C PRO A 1191 9.41 33.58 20.64
N ASP A 1192 10.14 34.51 20.04
CA ASP A 1192 10.04 35.96 20.20
C ASP A 1192 8.98 36.62 19.30
N ARG A 1193 8.23 35.84 18.51
CA ARG A 1193 7.18 36.35 17.61
C ARG A 1193 5.83 35.68 17.82
N SER A 1194 4.76 36.47 17.71
CA SER A 1194 3.41 35.92 17.60
C SER A 1194 3.16 35.30 16.22
N PRO A 1195 2.17 34.41 16.06
CA PRO A 1195 1.75 33.90 14.76
C PRO A 1195 1.39 35.01 13.75
N GLU A 1196 0.83 36.12 14.22
CA GLU A 1196 0.46 37.28 13.40
C GLU A 1196 1.70 38.10 12.94
N ASP A 1197 2.81 38.06 13.70
CA ASP A 1197 4.11 38.67 13.36
C ASP A 1197 5.00 37.77 12.45
N CYS A 1198 4.46 36.66 11.93
CA CYS A 1198 5.16 35.81 10.97
C CYS A 1198 5.29 36.50 9.60
N SER A 1199 6.13 35.97 8.70
CA SER A 1199 6.29 36.51 7.36
C SER A 1199 4.95 36.59 6.63
N THR A 1200 4.72 37.69 5.91
CA THR A 1200 3.42 37.97 5.29
C THR A 1200 3.31 37.45 3.86
N ALA A 1201 2.08 37.35 3.34
CA ALA A 1201 1.85 37.12 1.91
C ALA A 1201 2.52 38.18 1.01
N ALA A 1202 2.67 39.43 1.48
CA ALA A 1202 3.38 40.48 0.77
C ALA A 1202 4.90 40.23 0.73
N ASP A 1203 5.49 39.74 1.82
CA ASP A 1203 6.92 39.38 1.88
C ASP A 1203 7.23 38.22 0.93
N VAL A 1204 6.42 37.16 0.96
CA VAL A 1204 6.55 36.01 0.04
C VAL A 1204 6.45 36.46 -1.42
N ALA A 1205 5.55 37.40 -1.74
CA ALA A 1205 5.43 37.99 -3.08
C ALA A 1205 6.63 38.88 -3.45
N SER A 1206 7.17 39.63 -2.49
CA SER A 1206 8.35 40.49 -2.67
C SER A 1206 9.59 39.66 -2.97
N MET A 1207 9.86 38.64 -2.14
CA MET A 1207 10.98 37.72 -2.29
C MET A 1207 10.93 36.98 -3.63
N PHE A 1208 9.76 36.44 -4.02
CA PHE A 1208 9.60 35.80 -5.35
C PHE A 1208 9.90 36.77 -6.51
N ARG A 1209 9.51 38.05 -6.38
CA ARG A 1209 9.84 39.07 -7.40
C ARG A 1209 11.33 39.42 -7.40
N ALA A 1210 12.01 39.37 -6.26
CA ALA A 1210 13.46 39.63 -6.15
C ALA A 1210 14.33 38.51 -6.73
N GLN A 1211 13.81 37.29 -6.91
CA GLN A 1211 14.57 36.18 -7.50
C GLN A 1211 15.02 36.46 -8.95
N THR A 1212 16.29 36.17 -9.22
CA THR A 1212 16.87 36.09 -10.58
C THR A 1212 16.43 34.82 -11.32
N ARG A 1213 16.13 33.75 -10.59
CA ARG A 1213 15.57 32.49 -11.09
C ARG A 1213 14.08 32.41 -10.69
N LYS A 1214 13.20 32.83 -11.60
CA LYS A 1214 11.74 32.71 -11.44
C LYS A 1214 11.07 32.41 -12.78
N MET A 1215 9.92 31.75 -12.71
CA MET A 1215 9.02 31.65 -13.86
C MET A 1215 8.39 33.03 -14.10
N GLU A 1216 8.49 33.54 -15.34
CA GLU A 1216 7.80 34.78 -15.71
C GLU A 1216 6.28 34.56 -15.73
N VAL A 1217 5.54 35.42 -15.02
CA VAL A 1217 4.08 35.50 -15.11
C VAL A 1217 3.75 36.68 -16.02
N SER A 1218 3.18 36.41 -17.20
CA SER A 1218 2.67 37.44 -18.08
C SER A 1218 1.47 38.13 -17.42
N SER A 1219 1.55 39.46 -17.24
CA SER A 1219 0.46 40.28 -16.70
C SER A 1219 -0.79 40.32 -17.59
N ASN A 1220 -0.66 39.91 -18.85
CA ASN A 1220 -1.78 39.65 -19.74
C ASN A 1220 -2.23 38.18 -19.60
N GLY A 1221 -3.49 37.98 -19.20
CA GLY A 1221 -4.11 36.66 -19.20
C GLY A 1221 -4.27 36.08 -20.62
N PRO A 1222 -4.61 34.78 -20.74
CA PRO A 1222 -4.80 34.11 -22.04
C PRO A 1222 -6.09 34.60 -22.71
N GLY A 1223 -6.01 35.77 -23.36
CA GLY A 1223 -7.17 36.47 -23.90
C GLY A 1223 -6.88 37.58 -24.91
N ALA A 1224 -5.67 37.64 -25.48
CA ALA A 1224 -5.35 38.55 -26.60
C ALA A 1224 -4.02 38.19 -27.31
N SER A 1225 -3.96 37.08 -28.05
CA SER A 1225 -2.95 36.87 -29.12
C SER A 1225 -3.42 35.74 -30.04
N HIS A 1226 -3.18 35.89 -31.35
CA HIS A 1226 -3.55 34.96 -32.44
C HIS A 1226 -5.06 34.82 -32.72
N GLN A 1227 -5.51 35.72 -33.62
CA GLN A 1227 -6.32 35.29 -34.77
C GLN A 1227 -5.47 34.41 -35.70
#